data_AF-A0AA38HL41-F1
#
_entry.id   AF-A0AA38HL41-F1
#
_cell.length_a   1.000
_cell.length_b   1.000
_cell.length_c   1.000
_cell.angle_alpha   90.00
_cell.angle_beta   90.00
_cell.angle_gamma   90.00
#
_symmetry.space_group_name_H-M   'P 1'
#
loop_
_entity.id
_entity.type
_entity.pdbx_description
1 polymer ?
#
loop_
_entity_poly.entity_id
_entity_poly.type
_entity_poly.pdbx_seq_one_letter_code
_entity_poly.pdbx_strand_id
1 'polypeptide(L)'
;MVEIATIPEFYRNKTIFITGGSGFIGKVLVEKLLRSCPDLKTIYLLLREKKGQAPEDRIKTITDLPLFDVLKSKTRDSLNKIKIVVGDVRELDLGLNLHERQLLIDEVNVVFHVAASVRFDDSLTDAVIMNTRGTREVAKLALEMKNLDVFVHISTTYCNSDRKVVEERLYPAVADWEKTIEIVENIDRHTLNVLTEKYIHPKPNTYTFAKSLGEQVVYDMCNGKIPVVVYRPSVVIPTNLEPITGWVDNFNGPMGVLVGYGKGLVRIMYSDPNNIMDSVPVDITVKMIIISSWKQATYKDTNEKLTASFYNGSNNSLKNVNLETLFDIGRKIWNEHPFDNVLWYPDCKITKCYYNYIFQMIIYQLVPALLIDGMLKLIGERPMLTKLQRKIHTASIALAHFTHNNWTFVNDKFYRLKYELLPADVDSFSFDEDDTVIYTYVFNSVVGTKKYLLKESEDVNKAKKHLLKMWVLAKIVNFLWYLGLFWLLNDDCEDLVLQDLEEGDVIPPTSTIDVPIDPMIEDNRQEIQDSDQRAASEEEGSENEHFDQEEAASTRRGPGLVPSASEPITGWVDNFNGLVGFMVGCGKGLMRIIYSDPNNIVDSLPVDITVKAIIISSWKQATYKDANQKLTASFYNGSNNGVKNINVETIMNTGKEIWNEFPFDNVLWYPGPKITKCYYNYFFQMVIYQLVPALLVDGVLKLIGERPMLTRLQRKIHTATVALAYFTHNNWTFVNDKCFHLKYELLPADVDSFSFKEEDTRIDSYIFNCFVGGKKYLLTESDDVDKRRNTC
;
A
#
# COMPACT_ATOMS: atom_id res chain seq x y z
N MET A 1 -37.81 -23.52 -41.87
CA MET A 1 -36.74 -23.43 -40.85
C MET A 1 -36.75 -21.99 -40.37
N VAL A 2 -36.87 -21.72 -39.06
CA VAL A 2 -36.73 -20.34 -38.57
C VAL A 2 -35.27 -19.95 -38.75
N GLU A 3 -35.04 -19.03 -39.68
CA GLU A 3 -33.76 -18.45 -40.06
C GLU A 3 -33.24 -17.62 -38.87
N ILE A 4 -31.98 -17.84 -38.48
CA ILE A 4 -31.36 -17.05 -37.41
C ILE A 4 -31.04 -15.69 -38.02
N ALA A 5 -31.53 -14.61 -37.40
CA ALA A 5 -31.26 -13.25 -37.86
C ALA A 5 -29.75 -12.95 -37.83
N THR A 6 -29.25 -12.24 -38.83
CA THR A 6 -27.88 -11.67 -38.80
C THR A 6 -27.69 -10.70 -37.65
N ILE A 7 -26.45 -10.37 -37.30
CA ILE A 7 -26.16 -9.43 -36.21
C ILE A 7 -26.84 -8.06 -36.46
N PRO A 8 -26.73 -7.41 -37.64
CA PRO A 8 -27.44 -6.17 -37.92
C PRO A 8 -28.96 -6.30 -37.87
N GLU A 9 -29.52 -7.43 -38.33
CA GLU A 9 -30.97 -7.67 -38.27
C GLU A 9 -31.48 -7.85 -36.84
N PHE A 10 -30.70 -8.51 -35.97
CA PHE A 10 -31.03 -8.62 -34.55
C PHE A 10 -31.14 -7.25 -33.88
N TYR A 11 -30.20 -6.34 -34.15
CA TYR A 11 -30.21 -4.98 -33.59
C TYR A 11 -31.19 -4.03 -34.29
N ARG A 12 -31.81 -4.42 -35.42
CA ARG A 12 -32.78 -3.60 -36.14
C ARG A 12 -33.92 -3.17 -35.22
N ASN A 13 -34.19 -1.87 -35.16
CA ASN A 13 -35.22 -1.26 -34.32
C ASN A 13 -35.08 -1.54 -32.80
N LYS A 14 -33.94 -2.07 -32.33
CA LYS A 14 -33.69 -2.30 -30.90
C LYS A 14 -33.21 -1.04 -30.21
N THR A 15 -33.58 -0.91 -28.94
CA THR A 15 -33.08 0.12 -28.03
C THR A 15 -32.02 -0.50 -27.13
N ILE A 16 -30.88 0.17 -27.01
CA ILE A 16 -29.72 -0.31 -26.25
C ILE A 16 -29.46 0.61 -25.07
N PHE A 17 -29.25 0.06 -23.87
CA PHE A 17 -28.79 0.80 -22.70
C PHE A 17 -27.34 0.45 -22.40
N ILE A 18 -26.47 1.46 -22.29
CA ILE A 18 -25.04 1.25 -22.01
C ILE A 18 -24.64 2.07 -20.79
N THR A 19 -24.14 1.38 -19.77
CA THR A 19 -23.41 2.04 -18.68
C THR A 19 -21.92 2.05 -18.99
N GLY A 20 -21.20 3.11 -18.60
CA GLY A 20 -19.77 3.22 -18.90
C GLY A 20 -19.48 3.56 -20.35
N GLY A 21 -20.46 4.11 -21.10
CA GLY A 21 -20.31 4.50 -22.50
C GLY A 21 -19.23 5.55 -22.77
N SER A 22 -18.83 6.33 -21.76
CA SER A 22 -17.69 7.26 -21.88
C SER A 22 -16.32 6.63 -21.59
N GLY A 23 -16.27 5.37 -21.18
CA GLY A 23 -15.04 4.61 -20.96
C GLY A 23 -14.43 4.10 -22.27
N PHE A 24 -13.23 3.51 -22.18
CA PHE A 24 -12.48 3.04 -23.35
C PHE A 24 -13.26 2.02 -24.20
N ILE A 25 -13.67 0.88 -23.60
CA ILE A 25 -14.49 -0.14 -24.27
C ILE A 25 -15.84 0.45 -24.71
N GLY A 26 -16.48 1.25 -23.84
CA GLY A 26 -17.80 1.82 -24.10
C GLY A 26 -17.86 2.70 -25.36
N LYS A 27 -16.82 3.53 -25.58
CA LYS A 27 -16.73 4.39 -26.77
C LYS A 27 -16.61 3.57 -28.05
N VAL A 28 -15.74 2.56 -28.05
CA VAL A 28 -15.54 1.67 -29.20
C VAL A 28 -16.80 0.84 -29.46
N LEU A 29 -17.51 0.40 -28.41
CA LEU A 29 -18.78 -0.30 -28.51
C LEU A 29 -19.86 0.56 -29.18
N VAL A 30 -20.02 1.81 -28.73
CA VAL A 30 -20.97 2.76 -29.33
C VAL A 30 -20.64 3.02 -30.80
N GLU A 31 -19.37 3.28 -31.12
CA GLU A 31 -18.93 3.48 -32.51
C GLU A 31 -19.27 2.27 -33.38
N LYS A 32 -18.90 1.06 -32.92
CA LYS A 32 -19.09 -0.17 -33.67
C LYS A 32 -20.57 -0.49 -33.91
N LEU A 33 -21.42 -0.34 -32.88
CA LEU A 33 -22.86 -0.57 -33.01
C LEU A 33 -23.49 0.40 -34.01
N LEU A 34 -23.15 1.70 -33.96
CA LEU A 34 -23.69 2.68 -34.90
C LEU A 34 -23.19 2.47 -36.34
N ARG A 35 -21.92 2.03 -36.50
CA ARG A 35 -21.32 1.82 -37.81
C ARG A 35 -21.78 0.52 -38.48
N SER A 36 -21.91 -0.56 -37.72
CA SER A 36 -22.21 -1.89 -38.24
C SER A 36 -23.68 -2.31 -38.09
N CYS A 37 -24.45 -1.65 -37.22
CA CYS A 37 -25.89 -1.89 -37.04
C CYS A 37 -26.68 -0.58 -37.21
N PRO A 38 -26.63 0.05 -38.40
CA PRO A 38 -27.17 1.39 -38.61
C PRO A 38 -28.69 1.46 -38.43
N ASP A 39 -29.41 0.34 -38.46
CA ASP A 39 -30.87 0.30 -38.30
C ASP A 39 -31.33 0.17 -36.84
N LEU A 40 -30.43 0.22 -35.85
CA LEU A 40 -30.82 0.29 -34.44
C LEU A 40 -31.66 1.54 -34.15
N LYS A 41 -32.56 1.48 -33.16
CA LYS A 41 -33.49 2.58 -32.83
C LYS A 41 -32.78 3.68 -32.06
N THR A 42 -32.20 3.36 -30.90
CA THR A 42 -31.64 4.34 -29.96
C THR A 42 -30.62 3.68 -29.04
N ILE A 43 -29.57 4.42 -28.67
CA ILE A 43 -28.62 4.05 -27.62
C ILE A 43 -28.77 5.05 -26.47
N TYR A 44 -29.27 4.59 -25.33
CA TYR A 44 -29.28 5.33 -24.07
C TYR A 44 -27.94 5.13 -23.34
N LEU A 45 -27.20 6.22 -23.11
CA LEU A 45 -25.94 6.21 -22.37
C LEU A 45 -26.14 6.77 -20.96
N LEU A 46 -25.89 5.94 -19.95
CA LEU A 46 -25.84 6.42 -18.56
C LEU A 46 -24.58 7.25 -18.35
N LEU A 47 -24.74 8.54 -18.06
CA LEU A 47 -23.65 9.45 -17.77
C LEU A 47 -23.89 10.23 -16.49
N ARG A 48 -22.85 10.28 -15.65
CA ARG A 48 -22.83 11.10 -14.43
C ARG A 48 -22.93 12.58 -14.77
N GLU A 49 -23.65 13.32 -13.93
CA GLU A 49 -23.64 14.78 -13.95
C GLU A 49 -22.22 15.31 -13.74
N LYS A 50 -21.94 16.43 -14.39
CA LYS A 50 -20.70 17.16 -14.17
C LYS A 50 -21.03 18.64 -14.06
N LYS A 51 -20.68 19.22 -12.91
CA LYS A 51 -20.97 20.63 -12.61
C LYS A 51 -20.47 21.54 -13.73
N GLY A 52 -21.37 22.32 -14.31
CA GLY A 52 -21.07 23.28 -15.38
C GLY A 52 -20.89 22.69 -16.79
N GLN A 53 -21.31 21.44 -17.03
CA GLN A 53 -21.29 20.85 -18.38
C GLN A 53 -22.65 20.23 -18.71
N ALA A 54 -23.29 20.68 -19.79
CA ALA A 54 -24.56 20.15 -20.24
C ALA A 54 -24.38 18.70 -20.78
N PRO A 55 -25.42 17.85 -20.71
CA PRO A 55 -25.40 16.51 -21.32
C PRO A 55 -24.97 16.53 -22.80
N GLU A 56 -25.46 17.48 -23.59
CA GLU A 56 -25.17 17.61 -25.01
C GLU A 56 -23.67 17.84 -25.27
N ASP A 57 -23.02 18.67 -24.44
CA ASP A 57 -21.58 18.90 -24.50
C ASP A 57 -20.78 17.62 -24.19
N ARG A 58 -21.35 16.74 -23.36
CA ARG A 58 -20.74 15.45 -23.01
C ARG A 58 -20.81 14.45 -24.15
N ILE A 59 -21.93 14.36 -24.88
CA ILE A 59 -22.01 13.58 -26.12
C ILE A 59 -20.95 14.11 -27.10
N LYS A 60 -20.95 15.42 -27.32
CA LYS A 60 -20.04 16.06 -28.28
C LYS A 60 -18.57 15.77 -27.96
N THR A 61 -18.18 15.87 -26.69
CA THR A 61 -16.81 15.53 -26.23
C THR A 61 -16.41 14.09 -26.58
N ILE A 62 -17.35 13.15 -26.56
CA ILE A 62 -17.10 11.75 -26.94
C ILE A 62 -17.05 11.61 -28.46
N THR A 63 -18.05 12.16 -29.15
CA THR A 63 -18.20 12.01 -30.61
C THR A 63 -17.19 12.81 -31.40
N ASP A 64 -16.54 13.83 -30.82
CA ASP A 64 -15.47 14.62 -31.46
C ASP A 64 -14.10 13.94 -31.41
N LEU A 65 -13.99 12.79 -30.73
CA LEU A 65 -12.77 11.99 -30.77
C LEU A 65 -12.55 11.42 -32.18
N PRO A 66 -11.27 11.29 -32.63
CA PRO A 66 -10.96 10.71 -33.94
C PRO A 66 -11.57 9.33 -34.17
N LEU A 67 -11.81 8.56 -33.10
CA LEU A 67 -12.50 7.27 -33.14
C LEU A 67 -13.77 7.29 -34.00
N PHE A 68 -14.54 8.38 -33.96
CA PHE A 68 -15.83 8.49 -34.65
C PHE A 68 -15.72 9.04 -36.08
N ASP A 69 -14.52 9.36 -36.58
CA ASP A 69 -14.34 9.97 -37.91
C ASP A 69 -14.79 9.04 -39.04
N VAL A 70 -14.53 7.73 -38.90
CA VAL A 70 -14.99 6.73 -39.87
C VAL A 70 -16.52 6.62 -39.87
N LEU A 71 -17.16 6.62 -38.70
CA LEU A 71 -18.63 6.67 -38.61
C LEU A 71 -19.18 7.95 -39.25
N LYS A 72 -18.61 9.12 -38.93
CA LYS A 72 -19.05 10.42 -39.45
C LYS A 72 -18.96 10.52 -40.97
N SER A 73 -17.94 9.91 -41.58
CA SER A 73 -17.77 9.90 -43.04
C SER A 73 -18.77 8.97 -43.75
N LYS A 74 -19.27 7.92 -43.08
CA LYS A 74 -20.25 6.98 -43.65
C LYS A 74 -21.70 7.38 -43.37
N THR A 75 -22.05 7.61 -42.12
CA THR A 75 -23.43 7.83 -41.65
C THR A 75 -23.47 8.80 -40.46
N ARG A 76 -23.21 10.08 -40.73
CA ARG A 76 -23.17 11.14 -39.69
C ARG A 76 -24.44 11.19 -38.82
N ASP A 77 -25.60 10.99 -39.42
CA ASP A 77 -26.89 11.07 -38.72
C ASP A 77 -27.11 9.92 -37.71
N SER A 78 -26.33 8.84 -37.79
CA SER A 78 -26.36 7.77 -36.79
C SER A 78 -26.03 8.27 -35.38
N LEU A 79 -25.27 9.36 -35.25
CA LEU A 79 -24.96 9.97 -33.96
C LEU A 79 -26.20 10.52 -33.24
N ASN A 80 -27.25 10.90 -33.98
CA ASN A 80 -28.51 11.40 -33.40
C ASN A 80 -29.28 10.33 -32.62
N LYS A 81 -28.88 9.06 -32.75
CA LYS A 81 -29.45 7.92 -32.03
C LYS A 81 -28.92 7.79 -30.60
N ILE A 82 -27.88 8.54 -30.25
CA ILE A 82 -27.33 8.58 -28.90
C ILE A 82 -28.15 9.54 -28.04
N LYS A 83 -28.74 9.02 -26.97
CA LYS A 83 -29.45 9.81 -25.95
C LYS A 83 -28.76 9.61 -24.60
N ILE A 84 -28.62 10.68 -23.83
CA ILE A 84 -28.11 10.57 -22.46
C ILE A 84 -29.27 10.28 -21.52
N VAL A 85 -28.99 9.42 -20.55
CA VAL A 85 -29.75 9.32 -19.31
C VAL A 85 -28.81 9.71 -18.19
N VAL A 86 -29.23 10.66 -17.35
CA VAL A 86 -28.39 11.18 -16.27
C VAL A 86 -28.44 10.23 -15.08
N GLY A 87 -27.28 9.80 -14.60
CA GLY A 87 -27.21 8.93 -13.42
C GLY A 87 -25.82 8.38 -13.13
N ASP A 88 -25.69 7.65 -12.02
CA ASP A 88 -24.46 7.02 -11.56
C ASP A 88 -24.77 5.62 -11.02
N VAL A 89 -24.01 4.62 -11.47
CA VAL A 89 -24.12 3.24 -10.97
C VAL A 89 -23.80 3.13 -9.48
N ARG A 90 -23.13 4.12 -8.89
CA ARG A 90 -22.86 4.17 -7.45
C ARG A 90 -24.11 4.50 -6.62
N GLU A 91 -25.11 5.11 -7.22
CA GLU A 91 -26.35 5.51 -6.55
C GLU A 91 -27.39 4.38 -6.58
N LEU A 92 -28.29 4.38 -5.61
CA LEU A 92 -29.46 3.49 -5.63
C LEU A 92 -30.33 3.82 -6.86
N ASP A 93 -30.91 2.79 -7.48
CA ASP A 93 -31.70 2.94 -8.71
C ASP A 93 -30.95 3.70 -9.82
N LEU A 94 -29.60 3.62 -9.80
CA LEU A 94 -28.68 4.31 -10.70
C LEU A 94 -28.79 5.85 -10.66
N GLY A 95 -29.43 6.41 -9.63
CA GLY A 95 -29.71 7.85 -9.53
C GLY A 95 -30.70 8.37 -10.58
N LEU A 96 -31.47 7.48 -11.21
CA LEU A 96 -32.43 7.82 -12.25
C LEU A 96 -33.66 8.49 -11.63
N ASN A 97 -34.21 9.49 -12.33
CA ASN A 97 -35.57 9.91 -12.02
C ASN A 97 -36.59 8.87 -12.50
N LEU A 98 -37.81 8.93 -11.94
CA LEU A 98 -38.88 7.97 -12.21
C LEU A 98 -39.23 7.87 -13.70
N HIS A 99 -39.18 9.00 -14.44
CA HIS A 99 -39.53 9.03 -15.86
C HIS A 99 -38.47 8.33 -16.72
N GLU A 100 -37.19 8.63 -16.53
CA GLU A 100 -36.09 7.97 -17.24
C GLU A 100 -36.01 6.48 -16.90
N ARG A 101 -36.23 6.11 -15.63
CA ARG A 101 -36.30 4.71 -15.21
C ARG A 101 -37.42 3.96 -15.94
N GLN A 102 -38.61 4.54 -15.99
CA GLN A 102 -39.76 3.94 -16.68
C GLN A 102 -39.53 3.84 -18.19
N LEU A 103 -38.94 4.87 -18.81
CA LEU A 103 -38.55 4.87 -20.21
C LEU A 103 -37.61 3.70 -20.54
N LEU A 104 -36.58 3.47 -19.71
CA LEU A 104 -35.66 2.36 -19.90
C LEU A 104 -36.36 0.99 -19.75
N ILE A 105 -37.25 0.85 -18.76
CA ILE A 105 -38.04 -0.37 -18.54
C ILE A 105 -38.92 -0.72 -19.75
N ASP A 106 -39.54 0.28 -20.35
CA ASP A 106 -40.49 0.09 -21.45
C ASP A 106 -39.79 -0.13 -22.80
N GLU A 107 -38.69 0.56 -23.07
CA GLU A 107 -38.11 0.60 -24.40
C GLU A 107 -36.89 -0.31 -24.62
N VAL A 108 -36.10 -0.61 -23.57
CA VAL A 108 -34.78 -1.25 -23.74
C VAL A 108 -34.89 -2.73 -24.06
N ASN A 109 -34.09 -3.15 -25.04
CA ASN A 109 -33.96 -4.53 -25.46
C ASN A 109 -32.60 -5.15 -25.11
N VAL A 110 -31.53 -4.36 -25.11
CA VAL A 110 -30.17 -4.86 -24.88
C VAL A 110 -29.47 -3.98 -23.85
N VAL A 111 -28.91 -4.60 -22.82
CA VAL A 111 -28.14 -3.89 -21.79
C VAL A 111 -26.68 -4.29 -21.89
N PHE A 112 -25.78 -3.31 -22.05
CA PHE A 112 -24.34 -3.49 -21.89
C PHE A 112 -23.86 -2.78 -20.62
N HIS A 113 -23.56 -3.55 -19.59
CA HIS A 113 -22.99 -3.03 -18.36
C HIS A 113 -21.45 -3.04 -18.41
N VAL A 114 -20.89 -1.91 -18.86
CA VAL A 114 -19.43 -1.70 -19.03
C VAL A 114 -18.85 -0.82 -17.93
N ALA A 115 -19.68 -0.10 -17.16
CA ALA A 115 -19.22 0.76 -16.08
C ALA A 115 -18.47 -0.03 -15.00
N ALA A 116 -17.24 0.40 -14.71
CA ALA A 116 -16.43 -0.16 -13.64
C ALA A 116 -15.34 0.84 -13.22
N SER A 117 -14.86 0.72 -11.99
CA SER A 117 -13.53 1.21 -11.64
C SER A 117 -12.53 0.10 -11.91
N VAL A 118 -11.45 0.43 -12.62
CA VAL A 118 -10.36 -0.49 -13.00
C VAL A 118 -9.06 -0.20 -12.26
N ARG A 119 -9.16 0.55 -11.15
CA ARG A 119 -8.03 0.94 -10.30
C ARG A 119 -7.75 -0.17 -9.30
N PHE A 120 -6.47 -0.50 -9.11
CA PHE A 120 -6.04 -1.51 -8.14
C PHE A 120 -5.80 -0.92 -6.74
N ASP A 121 -5.81 0.40 -6.62
CA ASP A 121 -5.57 1.17 -5.39
C ASP A 121 -6.87 1.80 -4.81
N ASP A 122 -8.04 1.42 -5.32
CA ASP A 122 -9.31 1.84 -4.73
C ASP A 122 -9.50 1.22 -3.34
N SER A 123 -10.11 1.99 -2.44
CA SER A 123 -10.57 1.47 -1.15
C SER A 123 -11.59 0.35 -1.36
N LEU A 124 -11.72 -0.54 -0.36
CA LEU A 124 -12.71 -1.62 -0.42
C LEU A 124 -14.13 -1.08 -0.67
N THR A 125 -14.51 -0.01 0.04
CA THR A 125 -15.79 0.67 -0.14
C THR A 125 -15.98 1.15 -1.58
N ASP A 126 -15.01 1.88 -2.14
CA ASP A 126 -15.17 2.44 -3.48
C ASP A 126 -15.22 1.33 -4.57
N ALA A 127 -14.43 0.27 -4.41
CA ALA A 127 -14.43 -0.87 -5.33
C ALA A 127 -15.76 -1.65 -5.27
N VAL A 128 -16.28 -1.96 -4.08
CA VAL A 128 -17.54 -2.70 -3.88
C VAL A 128 -18.74 -1.87 -4.33
N ILE A 129 -18.82 -0.59 -3.95
CA ILE A 129 -19.92 0.29 -4.37
C ILE A 129 -19.97 0.39 -5.90
N MET A 130 -18.82 0.59 -6.56
CA MET A 130 -18.76 0.75 -8.01
C MET A 130 -19.00 -0.56 -8.77
N ASN A 131 -18.31 -1.64 -8.41
CA ASN A 131 -18.24 -2.87 -9.22
C ASN A 131 -19.18 -3.99 -8.75
N THR A 132 -19.66 -3.96 -7.50
CA THR A 132 -20.55 -4.98 -6.94
C THR A 132 -21.96 -4.42 -6.77
N ARG A 133 -22.13 -3.38 -5.95
CA ARG A 133 -23.44 -2.75 -5.72
C ARG A 133 -23.97 -2.09 -6.99
N GLY A 134 -23.15 -1.38 -7.75
CA GLY A 134 -23.57 -0.83 -9.03
C GLY A 134 -24.03 -1.88 -10.03
N THR A 135 -23.38 -3.05 -10.04
CA THR A 135 -23.83 -4.21 -10.82
C THR A 135 -25.20 -4.70 -10.37
N ARG A 136 -25.45 -4.75 -9.05
CA ARG A 136 -26.77 -5.08 -8.47
C ARG A 136 -27.85 -4.12 -8.93
N GLU A 137 -27.59 -2.81 -8.91
CA GLU A 137 -28.58 -1.81 -9.32
C GLU A 137 -28.91 -1.92 -10.83
N VAL A 138 -27.93 -2.20 -11.68
CA VAL A 138 -28.19 -2.47 -13.11
C VAL A 138 -28.96 -3.77 -13.31
N ALA A 139 -28.63 -4.83 -12.55
CA ALA A 139 -29.33 -6.11 -12.59
C ALA A 139 -30.80 -5.96 -12.17
N LYS A 140 -31.10 -5.19 -11.12
CA LYS A 140 -32.48 -4.86 -10.70
C LYS A 140 -33.26 -4.21 -11.84
N LEU A 141 -32.69 -3.17 -12.46
CA LEU A 141 -33.35 -2.49 -13.58
C LEU A 141 -33.59 -3.44 -14.77
N ALA A 142 -32.60 -4.27 -15.12
CA ALA A 142 -32.72 -5.24 -16.21
C ALA A 142 -33.82 -6.28 -15.97
N LEU A 143 -34.00 -6.73 -14.74
CA LEU A 143 -35.07 -7.67 -14.37
C LEU A 143 -36.49 -7.10 -14.53
N GLU A 144 -36.62 -5.77 -14.51
CA GLU A 144 -37.91 -5.08 -14.70
C GLU A 144 -38.20 -4.73 -16.17
N MET A 145 -37.20 -4.82 -17.07
CA MET A 145 -37.35 -4.45 -18.48
C MET A 145 -38.29 -5.40 -19.22
N LYS A 146 -39.32 -4.84 -19.87
CA LYS A 146 -40.41 -5.61 -20.50
C LYS A 146 -39.98 -6.34 -21.78
N ASN A 147 -39.00 -5.78 -22.48
CA ASN A 147 -38.62 -6.22 -23.82
C ASN A 147 -37.16 -6.67 -23.91
N LEU A 148 -36.56 -7.07 -22.79
CA LEU A 148 -35.15 -7.42 -22.70
C LEU A 148 -34.84 -8.73 -23.46
N ASP A 149 -33.98 -8.63 -24.46
CA ASP A 149 -33.44 -9.77 -25.21
C ASP A 149 -32.18 -10.34 -24.57
N VAL A 150 -31.32 -9.49 -24.00
CA VAL A 150 -30.07 -9.92 -23.35
C VAL A 150 -29.46 -8.83 -22.45
N PHE A 151 -28.92 -9.27 -21.31
CA PHE A 151 -28.11 -8.47 -20.39
C PHE A 151 -26.65 -8.94 -20.43
N VAL A 152 -25.75 -8.03 -20.81
CA VAL A 152 -24.30 -8.29 -20.89
C VAL A 152 -23.57 -7.57 -19.78
N HIS A 153 -22.87 -8.32 -18.92
CA HIS A 153 -21.99 -7.79 -17.88
C HIS A 153 -20.51 -7.96 -18.27
N ILE A 154 -19.76 -6.86 -18.20
CA ILE A 154 -18.31 -6.88 -18.45
C ILE A 154 -17.56 -7.11 -17.14
N SER A 155 -16.92 -8.25 -17.00
CA SER A 155 -16.05 -8.62 -15.88
C SER A 155 -14.57 -8.50 -16.28
N THR A 156 -13.71 -9.43 -15.88
CA THR A 156 -12.30 -9.53 -16.26
C THR A 156 -11.79 -10.95 -16.02
N THR A 157 -10.88 -11.45 -16.85
CA THR A 157 -10.29 -12.79 -16.64
C THR A 157 -9.54 -12.88 -15.31
N TYR A 158 -9.02 -11.75 -14.83
CA TYR A 158 -8.24 -11.64 -13.59
C TYR A 158 -9.09 -11.64 -12.31
N CYS A 159 -10.43 -11.65 -12.39
CA CYS A 159 -11.27 -11.69 -11.18
C CYS A 159 -11.11 -13.01 -10.41
N ASN A 160 -10.60 -14.06 -11.08
CA ASN A 160 -10.29 -15.38 -10.51
C ASN A 160 -8.77 -15.67 -10.52
N SER A 161 -7.93 -14.62 -10.38
CA SER A 161 -6.46 -14.74 -10.42
C SER A 161 -5.85 -15.49 -9.23
N ASP A 162 -6.64 -15.83 -8.21
CA ASP A 162 -6.30 -16.75 -7.13
C ASP A 162 -6.13 -18.21 -7.60
N ARG A 163 -6.51 -18.50 -8.85
CA ARG A 163 -6.37 -19.80 -9.52
C ARG A 163 -5.40 -19.68 -10.67
N LYS A 164 -4.70 -20.77 -11.03
CA LYS A 164 -3.80 -20.80 -12.22
C LYS A 164 -4.54 -21.03 -13.54
N VAL A 165 -5.62 -21.79 -13.51
CA VAL A 165 -6.47 -22.08 -14.67
C VAL A 165 -7.86 -21.52 -14.40
N VAL A 166 -8.37 -20.74 -15.34
CA VAL A 166 -9.70 -20.11 -15.27
C VAL A 166 -10.50 -20.51 -16.50
N GLU A 167 -11.63 -21.16 -16.27
CA GLU A 167 -12.53 -21.69 -17.28
C GLU A 167 -13.74 -20.76 -17.51
N GLU A 168 -14.46 -21.01 -18.60
CA GLU A 168 -15.67 -20.29 -19.00
C GLU A 168 -16.91 -20.75 -18.23
N ARG A 169 -16.88 -20.53 -16.92
CA ARG A 169 -17.96 -20.78 -15.95
C ARG A 169 -17.89 -19.83 -14.76
N LEU A 170 -18.95 -19.78 -13.96
CA LEU A 170 -18.93 -19.11 -12.66
C LEU A 170 -17.97 -19.82 -11.70
N TYR A 171 -17.26 -19.01 -10.92
CA TYR A 171 -16.56 -19.46 -9.72
C TYR A 171 -17.24 -18.82 -8.50
N PRO A 172 -17.50 -19.59 -7.43
CA PRO A 172 -18.03 -19.01 -6.20
C PRO A 172 -17.15 -17.88 -5.70
N ALA A 173 -17.77 -16.74 -5.40
CA ALA A 173 -17.05 -15.62 -4.81
C ALA A 173 -16.56 -15.99 -3.39
N VAL A 174 -15.46 -15.36 -2.97
CA VAL A 174 -14.80 -15.64 -1.68
C VAL A 174 -15.57 -15.09 -0.48
N ALA A 175 -16.51 -14.17 -0.73
CA ALA A 175 -17.39 -13.56 0.27
C ALA A 175 -18.81 -13.47 -0.28
N ASP A 176 -19.77 -13.38 0.63
CA ASP A 176 -21.17 -13.11 0.31
C ASP A 176 -21.33 -11.65 -0.13
N TRP A 177 -21.95 -11.43 -1.29
CA TRP A 177 -22.01 -10.08 -1.89
C TRP A 177 -22.99 -9.16 -1.17
N GLU A 178 -24.07 -9.68 -0.59
CA GLU A 178 -25.06 -8.89 0.17
C GLU A 178 -24.43 -8.36 1.46
N LYS A 179 -23.83 -9.26 2.24
CA LYS A 179 -23.11 -8.90 3.47
C LYS A 179 -21.93 -7.99 3.18
N THR A 180 -21.23 -8.19 2.07
CA THR A 180 -20.13 -7.30 1.69
C THR A 180 -20.63 -5.87 1.43
N ILE A 181 -21.77 -5.71 0.76
CA ILE A 181 -22.39 -4.39 0.56
C ILE A 181 -22.77 -3.78 1.91
N GLU A 182 -23.42 -4.54 2.78
CA GLU A 182 -23.80 -4.10 4.13
C GLU A 182 -22.58 -3.64 4.94
N ILE A 183 -21.48 -4.40 4.91
CA ILE A 183 -20.22 -4.08 5.60
C ILE A 183 -19.66 -2.74 5.12
N VAL A 184 -19.58 -2.53 3.80
CA VAL A 184 -18.97 -1.30 3.26
C VAL A 184 -19.86 -0.06 3.41
N GLU A 185 -21.17 -0.25 3.58
CA GLU A 185 -22.13 0.84 3.82
C GLU A 185 -22.20 1.24 5.30
N ASN A 186 -21.96 0.30 6.23
CA ASN A 186 -22.18 0.53 7.67
C ASN A 186 -20.90 0.68 8.50
N ILE A 187 -19.75 0.20 8.05
CA ILE A 187 -18.48 0.34 8.78
C ILE A 187 -17.71 1.57 8.28
N ASP A 188 -17.07 2.29 9.21
CA ASP A 188 -16.27 3.46 8.86
C ASP A 188 -15.06 3.10 7.97
N ARG A 189 -14.66 4.06 7.13
CA ARG A 189 -13.58 3.86 6.16
C ARG A 189 -12.24 3.51 6.80
N HIS A 190 -11.93 4.02 7.99
CA HIS A 190 -10.63 3.77 8.62
C HIS A 190 -10.53 2.30 9.06
N THR A 191 -11.52 1.81 9.79
CA THR A 191 -11.60 0.41 10.23
C THR A 191 -11.61 -0.55 9.05
N LEU A 192 -12.40 -0.26 8.01
CA LEU A 192 -12.41 -1.08 6.79
C LEU A 192 -11.05 -1.13 6.09
N ASN A 193 -10.36 0.00 5.97
CA ASN A 193 -9.04 0.03 5.34
C ASN A 193 -8.03 -0.83 6.09
N VAL A 194 -8.08 -0.86 7.42
CA VAL A 194 -7.22 -1.73 8.26
C VAL A 194 -7.54 -3.21 8.02
N LEU A 195 -8.82 -3.57 7.86
CA LEU A 195 -9.26 -4.96 7.69
C LEU A 195 -9.24 -5.45 6.24
N THR A 196 -9.11 -4.55 5.26
CA THR A 196 -9.29 -4.83 3.82
C THR A 196 -8.42 -5.99 3.36
N GLU A 197 -7.13 -5.99 3.68
CA GLU A 197 -6.18 -7.02 3.24
C GLU A 197 -6.60 -8.43 3.69
N LYS A 198 -7.15 -8.54 4.91
CA LYS A 198 -7.64 -9.81 5.46
C LYS A 198 -8.99 -10.20 4.85
N TYR A 199 -9.88 -9.24 4.63
CA TYR A 199 -11.23 -9.49 4.12
C TYR A 199 -11.24 -9.98 2.67
N ILE A 200 -10.37 -9.40 1.82
CA ILE A 200 -10.35 -9.74 0.38
C ILE A 200 -9.52 -10.99 0.06
N HIS A 201 -8.71 -11.48 1.01
CA HIS A 201 -7.84 -12.63 0.80
C HIS A 201 -8.63 -13.87 0.33
N PRO A 202 -8.18 -14.62 -0.69
CA PRO A 202 -6.86 -14.60 -1.34
C PRO A 202 -6.75 -13.66 -2.55
N LYS A 203 -7.71 -12.76 -2.79
CA LYS A 203 -7.66 -11.86 -3.96
C LYS A 203 -6.50 -10.86 -3.81
N PRO A 204 -5.76 -10.56 -4.90
CA PRO A 204 -4.58 -9.70 -4.84
C PRO A 204 -4.90 -8.21 -4.65
N ASN A 205 -6.13 -7.77 -4.96
CA ASN A 205 -6.56 -6.38 -4.80
C ASN A 205 -8.10 -6.28 -4.74
N THR A 206 -8.58 -5.10 -4.36
CA THR A 206 -10.00 -4.78 -4.22
C THR A 206 -10.77 -4.86 -5.55
N TYR A 207 -10.10 -4.59 -6.67
CA TYR A 207 -10.71 -4.67 -8.00
C TYR A 207 -11.09 -6.10 -8.40
N THR A 208 -10.15 -7.06 -8.32
CA THR A 208 -10.42 -8.46 -8.67
C THR A 208 -11.45 -9.08 -7.73
N PHE A 209 -11.39 -8.72 -6.45
CA PHE A 209 -12.40 -9.08 -5.45
C PHE A 209 -13.80 -8.56 -5.82
N ALA A 210 -13.96 -7.25 -6.03
CA ALA A 210 -15.27 -6.66 -6.32
C ALA A 210 -15.85 -7.13 -7.66
N LYS A 211 -15.01 -7.37 -8.68
CA LYS A 211 -15.43 -7.99 -9.95
C LYS A 211 -15.93 -9.42 -9.78
N SER A 212 -15.25 -10.23 -8.96
CA SER A 212 -15.70 -11.59 -8.64
C SER A 212 -17.06 -11.58 -7.94
N LEU A 213 -17.29 -10.63 -7.02
CA LEU A 213 -18.62 -10.44 -6.42
C LEU A 213 -19.66 -9.95 -7.43
N GLY A 214 -19.29 -9.07 -8.36
CA GLY A 214 -20.17 -8.60 -9.43
C GLY A 214 -20.68 -9.74 -10.33
N GLU A 215 -19.84 -10.73 -10.64
CA GLU A 215 -20.28 -11.93 -11.35
C GLU A 215 -21.30 -12.75 -10.55
N GLN A 216 -21.07 -12.88 -9.24
CA GLN A 216 -21.99 -13.60 -8.35
C GLN A 216 -23.35 -12.90 -8.26
N VAL A 217 -23.35 -11.56 -8.15
CA VAL A 217 -24.58 -10.73 -8.19
C VAL A 217 -25.39 -11.03 -9.45
N VAL A 218 -24.76 -10.96 -10.62
CA VAL A 218 -25.44 -11.19 -11.90
C VAL A 218 -25.97 -12.62 -11.97
N TYR A 219 -25.19 -13.60 -11.54
CA TYR A 219 -25.63 -14.99 -11.55
C TYR A 219 -26.83 -15.22 -10.63
N ASP A 220 -26.73 -14.84 -9.35
CA ASP A 220 -27.78 -15.08 -8.35
C ASP A 220 -29.09 -14.38 -8.70
N MET A 221 -29.01 -13.15 -9.21
CA MET A 221 -30.18 -12.35 -9.51
C MET A 221 -30.84 -12.73 -10.83
N CYS A 222 -30.04 -13.00 -11.89
CA CYS A 222 -30.52 -13.00 -13.26
C CYS A 222 -30.52 -14.37 -13.95
N ASN A 223 -29.65 -15.31 -13.55
CA ASN A 223 -29.58 -16.63 -14.17
C ASN A 223 -30.92 -17.37 -14.05
N GLY A 224 -31.40 -17.95 -15.15
CA GLY A 224 -32.70 -18.62 -15.21
C GLY A 224 -33.91 -17.68 -15.29
N LYS A 225 -33.72 -16.35 -15.24
CA LYS A 225 -34.80 -15.35 -15.29
C LYS A 225 -34.73 -14.48 -16.54
N ILE A 226 -33.55 -14.03 -16.92
CA ILE A 226 -33.30 -13.25 -18.13
C ILE A 226 -32.06 -13.78 -18.86
N PRO A 227 -31.91 -13.55 -20.18
CA PRO A 227 -30.73 -13.99 -20.91
C PRO A 227 -29.50 -13.18 -20.51
N VAL A 228 -28.42 -13.87 -20.12
CA VAL A 228 -27.23 -13.22 -19.55
C VAL A 228 -25.94 -13.66 -20.24
N VAL A 229 -25.07 -12.69 -20.47
CA VAL A 229 -23.68 -12.91 -20.86
C VAL A 229 -22.75 -12.23 -19.86
N VAL A 230 -21.82 -12.99 -19.30
CA VAL A 230 -20.68 -12.48 -18.52
C VAL A 230 -19.43 -12.58 -19.40
N TYR A 231 -18.96 -11.44 -19.88
CA TYR A 231 -17.77 -11.37 -20.73
C TYR A 231 -16.57 -10.90 -19.90
N ARG A 232 -15.51 -11.71 -19.86
CA ARG A 232 -14.28 -11.46 -19.10
C ARG A 232 -13.14 -11.09 -20.06
N PRO A 233 -12.89 -9.79 -20.36
CA PRO A 233 -11.70 -9.39 -21.09
C PRO A 233 -10.44 -9.62 -20.25
N SER A 234 -9.33 -9.95 -20.92
CA SER A 234 -7.98 -9.79 -20.37
C SER A 234 -7.54 -8.33 -20.44
N VAL A 235 -6.24 -8.05 -20.51
CA VAL A 235 -5.76 -6.67 -20.56
C VAL A 235 -6.12 -6.05 -21.91
N VAL A 236 -7.08 -5.13 -21.90
CA VAL A 236 -7.53 -4.47 -23.14
C VAL A 236 -6.52 -3.41 -23.59
N ILE A 237 -6.05 -3.54 -24.82
CA ILE A 237 -4.98 -2.73 -25.44
C ILE A 237 -5.51 -1.96 -26.67
N PRO A 238 -4.71 -1.07 -27.32
CA PRO A 238 -5.17 -0.26 -28.45
C PRO A 238 -5.81 -1.09 -29.58
N THR A 239 -6.63 -0.44 -30.40
CA THR A 239 -7.27 -1.09 -31.56
C THR A 239 -6.22 -1.72 -32.47
N ASN A 240 -6.51 -2.92 -32.97
CA ASN A 240 -5.68 -3.56 -33.97
C ASN A 240 -5.92 -2.91 -35.34
N LEU A 241 -7.17 -2.88 -35.79
CA LEU A 241 -7.52 -2.48 -37.14
C LEU A 241 -8.59 -1.38 -37.18
N GLU A 242 -9.70 -1.55 -36.46
CA GLU A 242 -10.89 -0.71 -36.66
C GLU A 242 -11.34 0.06 -35.40
N PRO A 243 -12.06 1.19 -35.56
CA PRO A 243 -12.24 1.93 -36.83
C PRO A 243 -10.95 2.60 -37.29
N ILE A 244 -9.98 2.79 -36.40
CA ILE A 244 -8.67 3.38 -36.69
C ILE A 244 -7.63 2.56 -35.93
N THR A 245 -6.56 2.15 -36.60
CA THR A 245 -5.44 1.40 -36.02
C THR A 245 -4.69 2.17 -34.92
N GLY A 246 -4.34 1.48 -33.83
CA GLY A 246 -3.54 2.03 -32.73
C GLY A 246 -4.26 3.06 -31.86
N TRP A 247 -5.59 3.16 -31.97
CA TRP A 247 -6.38 4.13 -31.21
C TRP A 247 -6.43 3.77 -29.72
N VAL A 248 -6.15 4.77 -28.88
CA VAL A 248 -6.16 4.68 -27.41
C VAL A 248 -6.29 6.08 -26.81
N ASP A 249 -7.00 6.20 -25.68
CA ASP A 249 -7.31 7.48 -25.05
C ASP A 249 -7.12 7.52 -23.52
N ASN A 250 -6.46 6.49 -22.96
CA ASN A 250 -6.22 6.38 -21.52
C ASN A 250 -4.84 5.79 -21.21
N PHE A 251 -4.39 6.02 -19.97
CA PHE A 251 -3.11 5.54 -19.43
C PHE A 251 -3.25 4.24 -18.63
N ASN A 252 -4.38 3.53 -18.73
CA ASN A 252 -4.62 2.39 -17.86
C ASN A 252 -3.73 1.20 -18.23
N GLY A 253 -3.33 0.43 -17.20
CA GLY A 253 -2.55 -0.79 -17.35
C GLY A 253 -1.26 -0.60 -18.18
N PRO A 254 -1.05 -1.37 -19.26
CA PRO A 254 0.19 -1.37 -20.02
C PRO A 254 0.49 -0.04 -20.72
N MET A 255 -0.52 0.80 -20.99
CA MET A 255 -0.31 2.08 -21.67
C MET A 255 0.42 3.10 -20.80
N GLY A 256 0.12 3.13 -19.50
CA GLY A 256 0.85 3.96 -18.55
C GLY A 256 2.31 3.52 -18.42
N VAL A 257 2.56 2.21 -18.44
CA VAL A 257 3.92 1.63 -18.45
C VAL A 257 4.66 1.99 -19.73
N LEU A 258 4.04 1.81 -20.89
CA LEU A 258 4.59 2.12 -22.21
C LEU A 258 5.00 3.59 -22.29
N VAL A 259 4.11 4.52 -21.88
CA VAL A 259 4.43 5.95 -21.85
C VAL A 259 5.51 6.26 -20.83
N GLY A 260 5.42 5.70 -19.61
CA GLY A 260 6.42 5.90 -18.56
C GLY A 260 7.82 5.47 -18.98
N TYR A 261 7.94 4.32 -19.64
CA TYR A 261 9.19 3.86 -20.24
C TYR A 261 9.63 4.80 -21.36
N GLY A 262 8.77 5.04 -22.36
CA GLY A 262 9.14 5.80 -23.56
C GLY A 262 9.53 7.25 -23.27
N LYS A 263 9.01 7.82 -22.17
CA LYS A 263 9.37 9.16 -21.67
C LYS A 263 10.64 9.18 -20.81
N GLY A 264 11.22 8.02 -20.50
CA GLY A 264 12.36 7.89 -19.59
C GLY A 264 12.03 8.09 -18.11
N LEU A 265 10.74 8.04 -17.74
CA LEU A 265 10.29 8.19 -16.35
C LEU A 265 10.47 6.91 -15.54
N VAL A 266 10.32 5.75 -16.18
CA VAL A 266 10.49 4.43 -15.58
C VAL A 266 11.82 3.86 -16.05
N ARG A 267 12.75 3.66 -15.11
CA ARG A 267 14.12 3.15 -15.39
C ARG A 267 14.39 1.76 -14.85
N ILE A 268 13.58 1.29 -13.90
CA ILE A 268 13.61 -0.08 -13.40
C ILE A 268 12.18 -0.53 -13.10
N MET A 269 11.83 -1.74 -13.54
CA MET A 269 10.54 -2.36 -13.28
C MET A 269 10.70 -3.65 -12.47
N TYR A 270 9.87 -3.80 -11.45
CA TYR A 270 9.75 -5.05 -10.69
C TYR A 270 8.83 -6.02 -11.44
N SER A 271 9.42 -6.97 -12.14
CA SER A 271 8.69 -7.87 -13.05
C SER A 271 9.48 -9.12 -13.37
N ASP A 272 8.77 -10.17 -13.79
CA ASP A 272 9.39 -11.30 -14.46
C ASP A 272 9.56 -11.02 -15.98
N PRO A 273 10.79 -10.91 -16.53
CA PRO A 273 11.03 -10.72 -17.97
C PRO A 273 10.42 -11.82 -18.85
N ASN A 274 10.28 -13.04 -18.32
CA ASN A 274 9.70 -14.18 -19.01
C ASN A 274 8.18 -14.28 -18.83
N ASN A 275 7.56 -13.36 -18.07
CA ASN A 275 6.11 -13.34 -17.92
C ASN A 275 5.43 -13.06 -19.25
N ILE A 276 4.33 -13.76 -19.50
CA ILE A 276 3.51 -13.58 -20.68
C ILE A 276 2.33 -12.71 -20.27
N MET A 277 2.20 -11.55 -20.90
CA MET A 277 1.10 -10.64 -20.60
C MET A 277 -0.07 -10.92 -21.55
N ASP A 278 -1.13 -11.54 -21.02
CA ASP A 278 -2.34 -11.79 -21.80
C ASP A 278 -3.10 -10.47 -22.03
N SER A 279 -3.18 -10.08 -23.29
CA SER A 279 -3.79 -8.83 -23.72
C SER A 279 -4.59 -9.00 -25.01
N VAL A 280 -5.66 -8.22 -25.16
CA VAL A 280 -6.59 -8.30 -26.30
C VAL A 280 -6.91 -6.90 -26.83
N PRO A 281 -6.83 -6.65 -28.16
CA PRO A 281 -7.24 -5.38 -28.75
C PRO A 281 -8.70 -5.02 -28.42
N VAL A 282 -8.96 -3.72 -28.21
CA VAL A 282 -10.30 -3.22 -27.84
C VAL A 282 -11.35 -3.44 -28.93
N ASP A 283 -10.96 -3.40 -30.21
CA ASP A 283 -11.85 -3.64 -31.35
C ASP A 283 -12.29 -5.11 -31.42
N ILE A 284 -11.36 -6.04 -31.17
CA ILE A 284 -11.68 -7.47 -31.02
C ILE A 284 -12.59 -7.68 -29.81
N THR A 285 -12.24 -7.08 -28.66
CA THR A 285 -13.06 -7.13 -27.44
C THR A 285 -14.51 -6.72 -27.70
N VAL A 286 -14.72 -5.60 -28.39
CA VAL A 286 -16.05 -5.07 -28.71
C VAL A 286 -16.81 -5.97 -29.68
N LYS A 287 -16.17 -6.49 -30.73
CA LYS A 287 -16.79 -7.47 -31.63
C LYS A 287 -17.31 -8.66 -30.83
N MET A 288 -16.51 -9.16 -29.88
CA MET A 288 -16.87 -10.32 -29.07
C MET A 288 -18.01 -10.07 -28.10
N ILE A 289 -18.07 -8.88 -27.51
CA ILE A 289 -19.22 -8.43 -26.71
C ILE A 289 -20.50 -8.44 -27.56
N ILE A 290 -20.43 -7.95 -28.80
CA ILE A 290 -21.60 -7.90 -29.71
C ILE A 290 -22.01 -9.31 -30.17
N ILE A 291 -21.06 -10.16 -30.54
CA ILE A 291 -21.31 -11.53 -31.03
C ILE A 291 -21.90 -12.41 -29.91
N SER A 292 -21.31 -12.37 -28.72
CA SER A 292 -21.83 -13.14 -27.58
C SER A 292 -23.23 -12.68 -27.16
N SER A 293 -23.50 -11.37 -27.19
CA SER A 293 -24.84 -10.81 -26.99
C SER A 293 -25.86 -11.35 -27.99
N TRP A 294 -25.55 -11.27 -29.29
CA TRP A 294 -26.39 -11.80 -30.37
C TRP A 294 -26.61 -13.31 -30.23
N LYS A 295 -25.54 -14.07 -29.95
CA LYS A 295 -25.62 -15.52 -29.78
C LYS A 295 -26.55 -15.90 -28.64
N GLN A 296 -26.40 -15.26 -27.47
CA GLN A 296 -27.24 -15.52 -26.31
C GLN A 296 -28.71 -15.19 -26.60
N ALA A 297 -28.98 -14.06 -27.26
CA ALA A 297 -30.32 -13.61 -27.56
C ALA A 297 -31.05 -14.49 -28.59
N THR A 298 -30.30 -15.16 -29.47
CA THR A 298 -30.82 -15.95 -30.60
C THR A 298 -30.87 -17.46 -30.35
N TYR A 299 -30.53 -17.93 -29.15
CA TYR A 299 -30.78 -19.32 -28.76
C TYR A 299 -32.25 -19.69 -28.94
N LYS A 300 -32.49 -20.84 -29.58
CA LYS A 300 -33.83 -21.39 -29.83
C LYS A 300 -34.38 -22.08 -28.59
N ASP A 301 -33.52 -22.79 -27.85
CA ASP A 301 -33.88 -23.40 -26.59
C ASP A 301 -33.96 -22.34 -25.49
N THR A 302 -35.08 -22.33 -24.77
CA THR A 302 -35.33 -21.32 -23.73
C THR A 302 -34.43 -21.55 -22.50
N ASN A 303 -34.10 -22.80 -22.16
CA ASN A 303 -33.22 -23.07 -21.02
C ASN A 303 -31.78 -22.65 -21.33
N GLU A 304 -31.27 -22.92 -22.52
CA GLU A 304 -29.97 -22.41 -22.99
C GLU A 304 -29.96 -20.89 -23.00
N LYS A 305 -31.01 -20.26 -23.53
CA LYS A 305 -31.15 -18.79 -23.57
C LYS A 305 -31.16 -18.16 -22.18
N LEU A 306 -31.77 -18.79 -21.19
CA LEU A 306 -31.84 -18.27 -19.81
C LEU A 306 -30.65 -18.69 -18.94
N THR A 307 -29.84 -19.64 -19.38
CA THR A 307 -28.60 -20.02 -18.69
C THR A 307 -27.53 -18.98 -18.97
N ALA A 308 -26.92 -18.45 -17.92
CA ALA A 308 -25.88 -17.45 -18.03
C ALA A 308 -24.63 -18.01 -18.73
N SER A 309 -24.22 -17.34 -19.81
CA SER A 309 -23.00 -17.70 -20.56
C SER A 309 -21.80 -16.92 -20.05
N PHE A 310 -20.67 -17.61 -19.90
CA PHE A 310 -19.39 -17.02 -19.50
C PHE A 310 -18.41 -17.14 -20.66
N TYR A 311 -17.70 -16.05 -20.98
CA TYR A 311 -16.69 -16.03 -22.03
C TYR A 311 -15.40 -15.39 -21.53
N ASN A 312 -14.26 -16.03 -21.80
CA ASN A 312 -12.93 -15.49 -21.50
C ASN A 312 -12.36 -14.84 -22.77
N GLY A 313 -12.37 -13.51 -22.82
CA GLY A 313 -11.75 -12.71 -23.87
C GLY A 313 -10.26 -12.55 -23.66
N SER A 314 -9.51 -13.64 -23.89
CA SER A 314 -8.06 -13.75 -23.72
C SER A 314 -7.44 -14.33 -24.99
N ASN A 315 -6.14 -14.13 -25.19
CA ASN A 315 -5.40 -14.77 -26.28
C ASN A 315 -4.95 -16.22 -25.94
N ASN A 316 -5.18 -16.69 -24.70
CA ASN A 316 -4.95 -18.04 -24.19
C ASN A 316 -3.80 -18.82 -24.84
N SER A 317 -2.62 -18.22 -24.86
CA SER A 317 -1.41 -18.81 -25.43
C SER A 317 -1.29 -18.96 -26.96
N LEU A 318 -2.22 -18.40 -27.76
CA LEU A 318 -2.08 -18.37 -29.22
C LEU A 318 -0.94 -17.45 -29.69
N LYS A 319 -0.78 -16.29 -29.06
CA LYS A 319 0.27 -15.30 -29.36
C LYS A 319 1.00 -14.85 -28.11
N ASN A 320 1.89 -15.71 -27.62
CA ASN A 320 2.66 -15.44 -26.42
C ASN A 320 3.87 -14.56 -26.71
N VAL A 321 3.85 -13.34 -26.16
CA VAL A 321 4.99 -12.42 -26.14
C VAL A 321 5.38 -12.21 -24.69
N ASN A 322 6.61 -12.55 -24.35
CA ASN A 322 7.13 -12.25 -23.02
C ASN A 322 7.43 -10.76 -22.88
N LEU A 323 7.46 -10.27 -21.64
CA LEU A 323 7.69 -8.86 -21.36
C LEU A 323 9.02 -8.36 -21.94
N GLU A 324 10.10 -9.12 -21.81
CA GLU A 324 11.42 -8.74 -22.34
C GLU A 324 11.39 -8.45 -23.85
N THR A 325 10.77 -9.34 -24.63
CA THR A 325 10.59 -9.16 -26.09
C THR A 325 9.78 -7.91 -26.40
N LEU A 326 8.71 -7.66 -25.65
CA LEU A 326 7.89 -6.46 -25.82
C LEU A 326 8.70 -5.17 -25.55
N PHE A 327 9.54 -5.18 -24.51
CA PHE A 327 10.42 -4.05 -24.20
C PHE A 327 11.51 -3.85 -25.25
N ASP A 328 12.08 -4.91 -25.81
CA ASP A 328 13.08 -4.79 -26.88
C ASP A 328 12.49 -4.25 -28.18
N ILE A 329 11.29 -4.72 -28.56
CA ILE A 329 10.53 -4.16 -29.67
C ILE A 329 10.25 -2.67 -29.42
N GLY A 330 9.76 -2.34 -28.22
CA GLY A 330 9.52 -0.96 -27.82
C GLY A 330 10.78 -0.10 -27.94
N ARG A 331 11.92 -0.56 -27.41
CA ARG A 331 13.22 0.13 -27.45
C ARG A 331 13.63 0.47 -28.87
N LYS A 332 13.47 -0.47 -29.80
CA LYS A 332 13.72 -0.22 -31.23
C LYS A 332 12.79 0.86 -31.77
N ILE A 333 11.48 0.76 -31.49
CA ILE A 333 10.49 1.73 -31.96
C ILE A 333 10.75 3.12 -31.38
N TRP A 334 11.08 3.28 -30.09
CA TRP A 334 11.35 4.61 -29.51
C TRP A 334 12.64 5.26 -30.04
N ASN A 335 13.61 4.47 -30.50
CA ASN A 335 14.78 5.02 -31.20
C ASN A 335 14.41 5.54 -32.60
N GLU A 336 13.47 4.87 -33.28
CA GLU A 336 13.01 5.23 -34.61
C GLU A 336 11.92 6.32 -34.59
N HIS A 337 11.07 6.32 -33.57
CA HIS A 337 9.88 7.17 -33.37
C HIS A 337 9.73 7.57 -31.89
N PRO A 338 10.64 8.39 -31.34
CA PRO A 338 10.59 8.79 -29.94
C PRO A 338 9.37 9.66 -29.62
N PHE A 339 8.94 9.60 -28.35
CA PHE A 339 8.04 10.62 -27.81
C PHE A 339 8.73 11.98 -27.73
N ASP A 340 7.95 13.05 -27.76
CA ASP A 340 8.44 14.42 -27.63
C ASP A 340 8.88 14.68 -26.18
N ASN A 341 9.87 15.56 -25.98
CA ASN A 341 10.28 16.02 -24.65
C ASN A 341 10.53 14.87 -23.63
N VAL A 342 11.20 13.79 -24.06
CA VAL A 342 11.63 12.73 -23.14
C VAL A 342 12.47 13.32 -22.01
N LEU A 343 12.22 12.88 -20.78
CA LEU A 343 12.92 13.37 -19.59
C LEU A 343 14.25 12.66 -19.37
N TRP A 344 14.35 11.42 -19.83
CA TRP A 344 15.57 10.64 -19.81
C TRP A 344 15.64 9.71 -21.01
N TYR A 345 16.83 9.17 -21.30
CA TYR A 345 16.97 8.15 -22.33
C TYR A 345 16.26 6.85 -21.93
N PRO A 346 15.38 6.28 -22.78
CA PRO A 346 14.52 5.14 -22.44
C PRO A 346 15.28 3.81 -22.47
N ASP A 347 16.03 3.54 -21.39
CA ASP A 347 16.84 2.33 -21.15
C ASP A 347 16.43 1.65 -19.84
N CYS A 348 15.16 1.26 -19.72
CA CYS A 348 14.67 0.61 -18.49
C CYS A 348 15.19 -0.82 -18.39
N LYS A 349 15.45 -1.22 -17.16
CA LYS A 349 15.78 -2.60 -16.78
C LYS A 349 14.56 -3.29 -16.16
N ILE A 350 14.54 -4.61 -16.21
CA ILE A 350 13.52 -5.45 -15.56
C ILE A 350 14.23 -6.36 -14.57
N THR A 351 13.66 -6.55 -13.38
CA THR A 351 14.21 -7.49 -12.41
C THR A 351 13.14 -8.20 -11.59
N LYS A 352 13.35 -9.50 -11.35
CA LYS A 352 12.54 -10.34 -10.46
C LYS A 352 12.93 -10.19 -8.98
N CYS A 353 14.11 -9.65 -8.70
CA CYS A 353 14.61 -9.55 -7.33
C CYS A 353 14.13 -8.25 -6.70
N TYR A 354 13.27 -8.38 -5.68
CA TYR A 354 12.69 -7.23 -4.98
C TYR A 354 13.76 -6.29 -4.40
N TYR A 355 14.80 -6.83 -3.76
CA TYR A 355 15.87 -6.01 -3.18
C TYR A 355 16.69 -5.28 -4.24
N ASN A 356 16.98 -5.93 -5.37
CA ASN A 356 17.64 -5.29 -6.50
C ASN A 356 16.76 -4.18 -7.11
N TYR A 357 15.45 -4.42 -7.22
CA TYR A 357 14.49 -3.41 -7.65
C TYR A 357 14.53 -2.19 -6.71
N ILE A 358 14.42 -2.38 -5.40
CA ILE A 358 14.42 -1.28 -4.42
C ILE A 358 15.73 -0.49 -4.50
N PHE A 359 16.88 -1.17 -4.53
CA PHE A 359 18.19 -0.54 -4.64
C PHE A 359 18.30 0.32 -5.91
N GLN A 360 18.00 -0.26 -7.07
CA GLN A 360 18.05 0.45 -8.36
C GLN A 360 16.99 1.55 -8.46
N MET A 361 15.82 1.36 -7.87
CA MET A 361 14.76 2.38 -7.85
C MET A 361 15.20 3.60 -7.05
N ILE A 362 15.83 3.39 -5.88
CA ILE A 362 16.38 4.47 -5.07
C ILE A 362 17.44 5.24 -5.86
N ILE A 363 18.44 4.54 -6.41
CA ILE A 363 19.58 5.17 -7.09
C ILE A 363 19.19 5.83 -8.41
N TYR A 364 18.43 5.14 -9.26
CA TYR A 364 18.18 5.59 -10.63
C TYR A 364 16.90 6.41 -10.80
N GLN A 365 15.95 6.34 -9.87
CA GLN A 365 14.67 7.05 -9.96
C GLN A 365 14.47 8.05 -8.82
N LEU A 366 14.57 7.63 -7.56
CA LEU A 366 14.22 8.47 -6.41
C LEU A 366 15.25 9.57 -6.15
N VAL A 367 16.54 9.23 -6.05
CA VAL A 367 17.61 10.20 -5.77
C VAL A 367 17.66 11.28 -6.86
N PRO A 368 17.68 10.95 -8.17
CA PRO A 368 17.61 11.97 -9.23
C PRO A 368 16.36 12.83 -9.15
N ALA A 369 15.20 12.24 -8.84
CA ALA A 369 13.96 12.99 -8.68
C ALA A 369 14.02 13.99 -7.51
N LEU A 370 14.59 13.59 -6.37
CA LEU A 370 14.79 14.48 -5.21
C LEU A 370 15.77 15.62 -5.52
N LEU A 371 16.87 15.33 -6.22
CA LEU A 371 17.84 16.34 -6.62
C LEU A 371 17.23 17.37 -7.57
N ILE A 372 16.55 16.91 -8.61
CA ILE A 372 15.90 17.80 -9.59
C ILE A 372 14.77 18.59 -8.93
N ASP A 373 13.91 17.97 -8.13
CA ASP A 373 12.86 18.69 -7.40
C ASP A 373 13.46 19.69 -6.39
N GLY A 374 14.60 19.38 -5.79
CA GLY A 374 15.36 20.30 -4.94
C GLY A 374 15.85 21.52 -5.72
N MET A 375 16.46 21.30 -6.89
CA MET A 375 16.89 22.38 -7.78
C MET A 375 15.72 23.23 -8.28
N LEU A 376 14.61 22.61 -8.67
CA LEU A 376 13.39 23.33 -9.07
C LEU A 376 12.91 24.23 -7.94
N LYS A 377 12.84 23.73 -6.70
CA LYS A 377 12.48 24.53 -5.53
C LYS A 377 13.43 25.72 -5.32
N LEU A 378 14.74 25.52 -5.48
CA LEU A 378 15.74 26.58 -5.34
C LEU A 378 15.60 27.68 -6.41
N ILE A 379 15.12 27.33 -7.62
CA ILE A 379 14.87 28.27 -8.72
C ILE A 379 13.43 28.86 -8.64
N GLY A 380 12.65 28.51 -7.62
CA GLY A 380 11.27 29.00 -7.44
C GLY A 380 10.22 28.24 -8.25
N GLU A 381 10.60 27.13 -8.89
CA GLU A 381 9.74 26.25 -9.65
C GLU A 381 9.07 25.18 -8.79
N ARG A 382 7.95 24.64 -9.28
CA ARG A 382 7.20 23.62 -8.54
C ARG A 382 7.84 22.24 -8.67
N PRO A 383 8.15 21.54 -7.55
CA PRO A 383 8.62 20.16 -7.59
C PRO A 383 7.52 19.22 -8.11
N MET A 384 7.88 18.24 -8.92
CA MET A 384 6.90 17.31 -9.52
C MET A 384 7.38 15.87 -9.61
N LEU A 385 8.69 15.63 -9.73
CA LEU A 385 9.23 14.31 -10.08
C LEU A 385 9.11 13.32 -8.93
N THR A 386 9.34 13.73 -7.68
CA THR A 386 9.22 12.86 -6.51
C THR A 386 7.79 12.36 -6.33
N LYS A 387 6.81 13.24 -6.55
CA LYS A 387 5.38 12.89 -6.51
C LYS A 387 5.02 11.90 -7.62
N LEU A 388 5.59 12.09 -8.80
CA LEU A 388 5.40 11.19 -9.94
C LEU A 388 6.06 9.82 -9.70
N GLN A 389 7.28 9.78 -9.18
CA GLN A 389 7.99 8.54 -8.87
C GLN A 389 7.28 7.72 -7.78
N ARG A 390 6.69 8.38 -6.78
CA ARG A 390 5.84 7.69 -5.78
C ARG A 390 4.66 6.96 -6.43
N LYS A 391 3.99 7.60 -7.39
CA LYS A 391 2.89 6.98 -8.15
C LYS A 391 3.37 5.81 -8.99
N ILE A 392 4.50 5.96 -9.68
CA ILE A 392 5.12 4.89 -10.49
C ILE A 392 5.46 3.68 -9.62
N HIS A 393 6.07 3.90 -8.45
CA HIS A 393 6.41 2.83 -7.52
C HIS A 393 5.14 2.11 -7.02
N THR A 394 4.14 2.85 -6.57
CA THR A 394 2.86 2.29 -6.09
C THR A 394 2.19 1.44 -7.18
N ALA A 395 2.13 1.96 -8.41
CA ALA A 395 1.58 1.22 -9.55
C ALA A 395 2.42 -0.02 -9.89
N SER A 396 3.75 0.05 -9.81
CA SER A 396 4.64 -1.09 -10.06
C SER A 396 4.42 -2.23 -9.06
N ILE A 397 4.28 -1.90 -7.78
CA ILE A 397 4.00 -2.90 -6.73
C ILE A 397 2.60 -3.50 -6.91
N ALA A 398 1.58 -2.69 -7.21
CA ALA A 398 0.23 -3.17 -7.47
C ALA A 398 0.16 -4.10 -8.69
N LEU A 399 0.98 -3.86 -9.71
CA LEU A 399 1.07 -4.70 -10.91
C LEU A 399 1.91 -5.96 -10.70
N ALA A 400 2.79 -6.00 -9.69
CA ALA A 400 3.76 -7.07 -9.51
C ALA A 400 3.12 -8.47 -9.46
N HIS A 401 1.92 -8.59 -8.86
CA HIS A 401 1.19 -9.86 -8.87
C HIS A 401 0.91 -10.37 -10.30
N PHE A 402 0.50 -9.47 -11.21
CA PHE A 402 0.16 -9.80 -12.60
C PHE A 402 1.37 -9.94 -13.51
N THR A 403 2.49 -9.31 -13.15
CA THR A 403 3.69 -9.31 -13.97
C THR A 403 4.77 -10.31 -13.53
N HIS A 404 4.49 -11.08 -12.47
CA HIS A 404 5.30 -12.22 -12.00
C HIS A 404 4.55 -13.56 -12.09
N ASN A 405 3.28 -13.55 -12.50
CA ASN A 405 2.48 -14.75 -12.61
C ASN A 405 1.89 -14.88 -14.02
N ASN A 406 1.90 -16.11 -14.51
CA ASN A 406 1.15 -16.51 -15.70
C ASN A 406 -0.12 -17.25 -15.27
N TRP A 407 -1.16 -17.12 -16.12
CA TRP A 407 -2.44 -17.78 -16.01
C TRP A 407 -2.81 -18.44 -17.34
N THR A 408 -3.61 -19.49 -17.25
CA THR A 408 -4.25 -20.12 -18.41
C THR A 408 -5.74 -19.78 -18.37
N PHE A 409 -6.19 -18.98 -19.33
CA PHE A 409 -7.58 -18.57 -19.45
C PHE A 409 -8.24 -19.40 -20.55
N VAL A 410 -8.81 -20.55 -20.19
CA VAL A 410 -9.48 -21.43 -21.16
C VAL A 410 -10.61 -20.64 -21.84
N ASN A 411 -10.62 -20.60 -23.17
CA ASN A 411 -11.48 -19.73 -23.97
C ASN A 411 -12.05 -20.45 -25.20
N ASP A 412 -12.35 -21.75 -25.06
CA ASP A 412 -12.86 -22.58 -26.15
C ASP A 412 -14.22 -22.09 -26.66
N LYS A 413 -15.14 -21.67 -25.77
CA LYS A 413 -16.44 -21.12 -26.17
C LYS A 413 -16.24 -19.79 -26.88
N PHE A 414 -15.36 -18.94 -26.37
CA PHE A 414 -14.98 -17.68 -27.01
C PHE A 414 -14.48 -17.89 -28.44
N TYR A 415 -13.49 -18.77 -28.65
CA TYR A 415 -12.95 -19.00 -30.00
C TYR A 415 -13.94 -19.66 -30.94
N ARG A 416 -14.87 -20.49 -30.45
CA ARG A 416 -15.91 -21.11 -31.29
C ARG A 416 -16.85 -20.10 -31.92
N LEU A 417 -17.12 -18.96 -31.27
CA LEU A 417 -18.05 -17.95 -31.77
C LEU A 417 -17.69 -17.44 -33.18
N LYS A 418 -16.42 -17.44 -33.59
CA LYS A 418 -16.03 -17.03 -34.95
C LYS A 418 -16.57 -17.96 -36.04
N TYR A 419 -16.70 -19.24 -35.73
CA TYR A 419 -17.20 -20.26 -36.66
C TYR A 419 -18.73 -20.32 -36.67
N GLU A 420 -19.39 -19.61 -35.77
CA GLU A 420 -20.84 -19.52 -35.67
C GLU A 420 -21.42 -18.27 -36.35
N LEU A 421 -20.56 -17.38 -36.85
CA LEU A 421 -20.98 -16.22 -37.63
C LEU A 421 -21.66 -16.65 -38.93
N LEU A 422 -22.75 -15.97 -39.26
CA LEU A 422 -23.39 -16.12 -40.55
C LEU A 422 -22.50 -15.50 -41.65
N PRO A 423 -22.50 -16.02 -42.89
CA PRO A 423 -21.65 -15.49 -43.96
C PRO A 423 -21.77 -13.98 -44.18
N ALA A 424 -22.98 -13.42 -44.00
CA ALA A 424 -23.23 -11.97 -44.11
C ALA A 424 -22.58 -11.12 -43.00
N ASP A 425 -22.25 -11.72 -41.85
CA ASP A 425 -21.68 -11.04 -40.69
C ASP A 425 -20.15 -11.12 -40.63
N VAL A 426 -19.53 -12.03 -41.40
CA VAL A 426 -18.09 -12.32 -41.35
C VAL A 426 -17.26 -11.06 -41.62
N ASP A 427 -17.55 -10.30 -42.66
CA ASP A 427 -16.75 -9.12 -43.03
C ASP A 427 -16.76 -8.03 -41.95
N SER A 428 -17.88 -7.89 -41.23
CA SER A 428 -18.05 -6.86 -40.21
C SER A 428 -17.59 -7.30 -38.82
N PHE A 429 -17.76 -8.58 -38.49
CA PHE A 429 -17.63 -9.07 -37.12
C PHE A 429 -16.57 -10.16 -36.94
N SER A 430 -15.98 -10.70 -38.02
CA SER A 430 -14.83 -11.58 -37.89
C SER A 430 -13.69 -10.88 -37.15
N PHE A 431 -12.96 -11.67 -36.39
CA PHE A 431 -11.88 -11.24 -35.52
C PHE A 431 -10.69 -12.19 -35.62
N ASP A 432 -10.47 -12.76 -36.81
CA ASP A 432 -9.24 -13.52 -37.04
C ASP A 432 -8.05 -12.69 -36.59
N GLU A 433 -7.26 -13.29 -35.71
CA GLU A 433 -6.01 -12.70 -35.26
C GLU A 433 -5.07 -12.73 -36.46
N ASP A 434 -5.17 -11.72 -37.34
CA ASP A 434 -4.26 -11.52 -38.46
C ASP A 434 -2.83 -11.75 -37.96
N ASP A 435 -2.00 -12.43 -38.75
CA ASP A 435 -0.57 -12.62 -38.49
C ASP A 435 0.19 -11.30 -38.62
N THR A 436 -0.46 -10.18 -38.26
CA THR A 436 0.17 -8.91 -37.99
C THR A 436 1.36 -9.19 -37.09
N VAL A 437 2.55 -9.04 -37.66
CA VAL A 437 3.81 -9.21 -36.95
C VAL A 437 3.72 -8.38 -35.67
N ILE A 438 4.00 -8.99 -34.52
CA ILE A 438 3.91 -8.32 -33.19
C ILE A 438 4.56 -6.94 -33.23
N TYR A 439 5.69 -6.82 -33.95
CA TYR A 439 6.35 -5.54 -34.23
C TYR A 439 5.41 -4.47 -34.81
N THR A 440 4.66 -4.78 -35.86
CA THR A 440 3.72 -3.86 -36.52
C THR A 440 2.61 -3.43 -35.57
N TYR A 441 2.06 -4.35 -34.78
CA TYR A 441 1.04 -3.99 -33.80
C TYR A 441 1.58 -3.05 -32.72
N VAL A 442 2.77 -3.34 -32.16
CA VAL A 442 3.41 -2.49 -31.14
C VAL A 442 3.80 -1.14 -31.74
N PHE A 443 4.32 -1.11 -32.97
CA PHE A 443 4.63 0.11 -33.70
C PHE A 443 3.40 1.00 -33.85
N ASN A 444 2.30 0.45 -34.35
CA ASN A 444 1.04 1.15 -34.50
C ASN A 444 0.50 1.65 -33.15
N SER A 445 0.66 0.85 -32.09
CA SER A 445 0.27 1.24 -30.73
C SER A 445 1.11 2.40 -30.20
N VAL A 446 2.43 2.42 -30.42
CA VAL A 446 3.31 3.52 -29.99
C VAL A 446 3.02 4.80 -30.77
N VAL A 447 2.89 4.72 -32.10
CA VAL A 447 2.54 5.86 -32.96
C VAL A 447 1.15 6.39 -32.63
N GLY A 448 0.18 5.49 -32.44
CA GLY A 448 -1.18 5.83 -32.01
C GLY A 448 -1.22 6.46 -30.63
N THR A 449 -0.41 5.99 -29.68
CA THR A 449 -0.24 6.61 -28.36
C THR A 449 0.29 8.04 -28.47
N LYS A 450 1.31 8.24 -29.30
CA LYS A 450 1.88 9.58 -29.57
C LYS A 450 0.80 10.53 -30.10
N LYS A 451 0.01 10.07 -31.06
CA LYS A 451 -1.01 10.87 -31.76
C LYS A 451 -2.28 11.12 -30.93
N TYR A 452 -2.90 10.05 -30.43
CA TYR A 452 -4.25 10.11 -29.83
C TYR A 452 -4.24 10.34 -28.32
N LEU A 453 -3.26 9.77 -27.59
CA LEU A 453 -3.17 9.89 -26.13
C LEU A 453 -2.34 11.11 -25.71
N LEU A 454 -1.12 11.23 -26.24
CA LEU A 454 -0.19 12.30 -25.87
C LEU A 454 -0.40 13.59 -26.66
N LYS A 455 -1.11 13.52 -27.79
CA LYS A 455 -1.38 14.65 -28.70
C LYS A 455 -0.09 15.37 -29.12
N GLU A 456 0.95 14.59 -29.39
CA GLU A 456 2.28 15.07 -29.77
C GLU A 456 2.40 15.36 -31.27
N SER A 457 3.47 16.07 -31.63
CA SER A 457 3.77 16.39 -33.03
C SER A 457 4.16 15.14 -33.81
N GLU A 458 3.80 15.09 -35.10
CA GLU A 458 4.29 14.06 -36.02
C GLU A 458 5.73 14.33 -36.51
N ASP A 459 6.40 15.41 -36.05
CA ASP A 459 7.80 15.71 -36.36
C ASP A 459 8.79 14.81 -35.60
N VAL A 460 9.04 13.64 -36.21
CA VAL A 460 9.99 12.64 -35.71
C VAL A 460 11.43 13.17 -35.61
N ASN A 461 11.84 14.10 -36.49
CA ASN A 461 13.22 14.58 -36.53
C ASN A 461 13.54 15.46 -35.32
N LYS A 462 12.62 16.33 -34.91
CA LYS A 462 12.76 17.11 -33.68
C LYS A 462 12.86 16.20 -32.46
N ALA A 463 11.99 15.18 -32.38
CA ALA A 463 12.01 14.22 -31.27
C ALA A 463 13.32 13.42 -31.21
N LYS A 464 13.86 12.97 -32.36
CA LYS A 464 15.16 12.28 -32.44
C LYS A 464 16.33 13.14 -31.97
N LYS A 465 16.36 14.42 -32.36
CA LYS A 465 17.39 15.37 -31.89
C LYS A 465 17.37 15.51 -30.36
N HIS A 466 16.18 15.59 -29.76
CA HIS A 466 16.04 15.64 -28.30
C HIS A 466 16.43 14.33 -27.62
N LEU A 467 16.02 13.18 -28.19
CA LEU A 467 16.42 11.85 -27.70
C LEU A 467 17.94 11.70 -27.68
N LEU A 468 18.64 12.12 -28.75
CA LEU A 468 20.10 12.08 -28.83
C LEU A 468 20.76 12.91 -27.72
N LYS A 469 20.22 14.11 -27.40
CA LYS A 469 20.71 14.92 -26.27
C LYS A 469 20.57 14.17 -24.95
N MET A 470 19.42 13.52 -24.71
CA MET A 470 19.20 12.73 -23.50
C MET A 470 20.09 11.49 -23.44
N TRP A 471 20.40 10.87 -24.58
CA TRP A 471 21.35 9.77 -24.66
C TRP A 471 22.77 10.22 -24.29
N VAL A 472 23.25 11.33 -24.85
CA VAL A 472 24.56 11.91 -24.51
C VAL A 472 24.62 12.24 -23.02
N LEU A 473 23.58 12.89 -22.49
CA LEU A 473 23.47 13.19 -21.07
C LEU A 473 23.55 11.92 -20.21
N ALA A 474 22.81 10.87 -20.56
CA ALA A 474 22.84 9.60 -19.84
C ALA A 474 24.23 8.95 -19.86
N LYS A 475 24.96 9.05 -20.97
CA LYS A 475 26.35 8.55 -21.06
C LYS A 475 27.32 9.36 -20.20
N ILE A 476 27.21 10.69 -20.18
CA ILE A 476 28.02 11.55 -19.31
C ILE A 476 27.76 11.24 -17.84
N VAL A 477 26.49 11.15 -17.44
CA VAL A 477 26.13 10.86 -16.04
C VAL A 477 26.62 9.47 -15.61
N ASN A 478 26.49 8.45 -16.47
CA ASN A 478 27.03 7.13 -16.18
C ASN A 478 28.56 7.14 -16.08
N PHE A 479 29.26 7.88 -16.94
CA PHE A 479 30.71 8.03 -16.88
C PHE A 479 31.14 8.69 -15.57
N LEU A 480 30.50 9.80 -15.17
CA LEU A 480 30.78 10.48 -13.90
C LEU A 480 30.50 9.58 -12.68
N TRP A 481 29.45 8.76 -12.76
CA TRP A 481 29.14 7.78 -11.71
C TRP A 481 30.26 6.75 -11.53
N TYR A 482 30.73 6.14 -12.63
CA TYR A 482 31.83 5.17 -12.56
C TYR A 482 33.15 5.83 -12.16
N LEU A 483 33.40 7.07 -12.57
CA LEU A 483 34.57 7.85 -12.15
C LEU A 483 34.54 8.13 -10.64
N GLY A 484 33.40 8.55 -10.10
CA GLY A 484 33.23 8.77 -8.65
C GLY A 484 33.36 7.49 -7.84
N LEU A 485 32.84 6.37 -8.34
CA LEU A 485 33.01 5.06 -7.72
C LEU A 485 34.48 4.59 -7.76
N PHE A 486 35.18 4.82 -8.87
CA PHE A 486 36.61 4.55 -8.99
C PHE A 486 37.44 5.43 -8.02
N TRP A 487 37.09 6.70 -7.86
CA TRP A 487 37.75 7.59 -6.91
C TRP A 487 37.55 7.13 -5.45
N LEU A 488 36.30 6.85 -5.05
CA LEU A 488 35.98 6.33 -3.71
C LEU A 488 36.72 5.02 -3.38
N LEU A 489 36.86 4.11 -4.35
CA LEU A 489 37.56 2.85 -4.16
C LEU A 489 39.09 2.99 -4.11
N ASN A 490 39.65 4.12 -4.57
CA ASN A 490 41.09 4.38 -4.50
C ASN A 490 41.50 5.21 -3.28
N ASP A 491 40.62 6.07 -2.76
CA ASP A 491 40.90 6.84 -1.54
C ASP A 491 41.04 5.95 -0.29
N ASP A 492 40.30 4.83 -0.21
CA ASP A 492 40.41 3.86 0.90
C ASP A 492 41.74 3.06 0.89
N CYS A 493 42.58 3.19 -0.14
CA CYS A 493 43.91 2.53 -0.20
C CYS A 493 45.05 3.38 0.39
N GLU A 494 44.89 4.70 0.54
CA GLU A 494 45.94 5.54 1.15
C GLU A 494 45.90 5.51 2.68
N ASP A 495 44.71 5.41 3.29
CA ASP A 495 44.56 5.42 4.76
C ASP A 495 44.91 4.08 5.44
N LEU A 496 44.96 2.96 4.70
CA LEU A 496 45.34 1.64 5.21
C LEU A 496 46.85 1.35 5.15
N VAL A 497 47.65 2.19 4.48
CA VAL A 497 49.10 1.99 4.32
C VAL A 497 49.92 2.93 5.23
N LEU A 498 49.31 3.96 5.79
CA LEU A 498 50.00 4.95 6.63
C LEU A 498 49.88 4.73 8.15
N GLN A 499 49.13 3.73 8.62
CA GLN A 499 49.04 3.41 10.05
C GLN A 499 50.05 2.37 10.58
N ASP A 500 50.85 1.75 9.71
CA ASP A 500 51.81 0.70 10.10
C ASP A 500 53.29 1.17 10.20
N LEU A 501 53.57 2.49 10.23
CA LEU A 501 54.94 3.01 10.28
C LEU A 501 55.30 3.94 11.45
N GLU A 502 54.46 4.06 12.47
CA GLU A 502 54.83 4.79 13.70
C GLU A 502 54.48 4.00 14.98
N GLU A 503 55.04 2.79 15.13
CA GLU A 503 55.30 2.21 16.45
C GLU A 503 56.82 2.17 16.70
N GLY A 504 57.26 3.08 17.58
CA GLY A 504 58.61 3.12 18.14
C GLY A 504 58.56 3.82 19.50
N ASP A 505 58.45 3.01 20.54
CA ASP A 505 58.45 3.34 21.98
C ASP A 505 59.41 4.45 22.42
N VAL A 506 58.98 5.33 23.36
CA VAL A 506 59.67 5.64 24.64
C VAL A 506 58.69 6.25 25.67
N ILE A 507 58.76 5.75 26.92
CA ILE A 507 58.00 6.03 28.17
C ILE A 507 58.47 7.35 28.91
N PRO A 508 57.69 7.96 29.84
CA PRO A 508 57.73 9.37 30.29
C PRO A 508 58.60 9.56 31.59
N PRO A 509 58.54 10.61 32.47
CA PRO A 509 57.52 11.67 32.68
C PRO A 509 58.01 13.08 33.12
N THR A 510 57.03 13.92 33.48
CA THR A 510 57.04 15.17 34.27
C THR A 510 57.01 16.51 33.50
N SER A 511 55.91 17.24 33.64
CA SER A 511 55.85 18.40 34.56
C SER A 511 54.48 19.09 34.49
N THR A 512 54.01 19.40 35.69
CA THR A 512 52.98 20.36 36.09
C THR A 512 52.89 21.61 35.22
N ILE A 513 51.67 21.96 34.79
CA ILE A 513 51.29 23.35 34.50
C ILE A 513 49.92 23.62 35.12
N ASP A 514 49.96 24.41 36.20
CA ASP A 514 48.86 25.17 36.77
C ASP A 514 48.41 26.27 35.80
N VAL A 515 47.10 26.42 35.57
CA VAL A 515 46.48 27.66 35.08
C VAL A 515 45.13 27.85 35.80
N PRO A 516 44.78 29.08 36.22
CA PRO A 516 44.05 29.32 37.46
C PRO A 516 42.53 29.43 37.31
N ILE A 517 41.89 29.27 38.47
CA ILE A 517 40.50 29.60 38.79
C ILE A 517 40.36 31.13 38.84
N ASP A 518 39.35 31.68 38.18
CA ASP A 518 38.81 33.02 38.48
C ASP A 518 37.29 32.90 38.72
N PRO A 519 36.72 33.55 39.75
CA PRO A 519 35.35 33.35 40.20
C PRO A 519 34.42 34.45 39.66
N MET A 520 33.26 34.07 39.13
CA MET A 520 32.09 34.96 39.16
C MET A 520 30.84 34.16 39.51
N ILE A 521 30.42 34.35 40.76
CA ILE A 521 29.05 34.16 41.27
C ILE A 521 28.45 35.57 41.40
N GLU A 522 27.12 35.66 41.30
CA GLU A 522 26.26 36.87 41.30
C GLU A 522 26.09 37.41 39.86
N ASP A 523 24.93 37.36 39.21
CA ASP A 523 23.60 37.74 39.68
C ASP A 523 22.53 37.25 38.68
N ASN A 524 21.34 36.95 39.17
CA ASN A 524 20.04 36.79 38.49
C ASN A 524 19.15 35.78 39.23
N ARG A 525 18.87 36.13 40.48
CA ARG A 525 17.81 35.56 41.29
C ARG A 525 16.61 36.51 41.23
N GLN A 526 16.03 36.74 40.03
CA GLN A 526 14.86 37.63 39.91
C GLN A 526 14.00 37.49 38.63
N GLU A 527 13.90 36.29 38.03
CA GLU A 527 12.96 36.05 36.91
C GLU A 527 12.19 34.70 37.01
N ILE A 528 11.96 34.19 38.22
CA ILE A 528 11.13 32.98 38.46
C ILE A 528 10.07 33.26 39.56
N GLN A 529 9.48 34.44 39.54
CA GLN A 529 8.33 34.75 40.41
C GLN A 529 7.15 35.43 39.72
N ASP A 530 7.24 35.74 38.42
CA ASP A 530 6.15 36.40 37.66
C ASP A 530 5.49 35.50 36.58
N SER A 531 5.87 34.23 36.45
CA SER A 531 5.20 33.29 35.53
C SER A 531 4.05 32.49 36.15
N ASP A 532 3.99 32.39 37.49
CA ASP A 532 3.00 31.55 38.19
C ASP A 532 1.67 32.26 38.49
N GLN A 533 1.53 33.55 38.17
CA GLN A 533 0.26 34.28 38.34
C GLN A 533 -0.56 34.45 37.06
N ARG A 534 -0.11 33.92 35.91
CA ARG A 534 -0.87 33.97 34.64
C ARG A 534 -1.51 32.65 34.20
N ALA A 535 -1.30 31.55 34.93
CA ALA A 535 -1.92 30.26 34.64
C ALA A 535 -3.16 29.96 35.51
N ALA A 536 -3.53 30.84 36.44
CA ALA A 536 -4.63 30.63 37.39
C ALA A 536 -5.96 31.33 37.03
N SER A 537 -6.19 31.68 35.75
CA SER A 537 -7.41 32.41 35.34
C SER A 537 -8.15 31.85 34.11
N GLU A 538 -7.90 30.60 33.69
CA GLU A 538 -8.62 29.99 32.54
C GLU A 538 -9.14 28.57 32.78
N GLU A 539 -9.39 28.18 34.04
CA GLU A 539 -10.14 26.95 34.37
C GLU A 539 -11.40 27.24 35.19
N GLU A 540 -12.31 28.05 34.63
CA GLU A 540 -13.72 28.02 35.01
C GLU A 540 -14.58 28.05 33.74
N GLY A 541 -14.98 26.87 33.27
CA GLY A 541 -15.99 26.77 32.21
C GLY A 541 -15.92 25.51 31.36
N SER A 542 -16.51 24.41 31.84
CA SER A 542 -17.46 23.56 31.09
C SER A 542 -17.50 22.15 31.69
N GLU A 543 -18.36 21.97 32.68
CA GLU A 543 -18.96 20.67 32.95
C GLU A 543 -20.07 20.40 31.92
N ASN A 544 -20.01 19.20 31.32
CA ASN A 544 -21.08 18.35 30.81
C ASN A 544 -20.80 17.87 29.38
N GLU A 545 -20.47 16.58 29.24
CA GLU A 545 -21.21 15.69 28.33
C GLU A 545 -20.89 14.22 28.65
N HIS A 546 -21.95 13.41 28.70
CA HIS A 546 -21.94 11.99 28.97
C HIS A 546 -21.10 11.20 27.96
N PHE A 547 -20.27 10.28 28.45
CA PHE A 547 -19.75 9.16 27.66
C PHE A 547 -20.20 7.84 28.31
N ASP A 548 -21.28 7.30 27.76
CA ASP A 548 -21.65 5.90 27.93
C ASP A 548 -20.81 5.03 27.00
N GLN A 549 -20.20 4.00 27.61
CA GLN A 549 -19.97 2.66 27.09
C GLN A 549 -19.46 2.50 25.65
N GLU A 550 -18.14 2.35 25.48
CA GLU A 550 -17.57 1.30 24.63
C GLU A 550 -16.08 1.04 24.94
N GLU A 551 -15.71 -0.24 24.84
CA GLU A 551 -14.35 -0.79 24.80
C GLU A 551 -13.35 -0.50 25.94
N ALA A 552 -13.26 -1.47 26.86
CA ALA A 552 -12.00 -1.79 27.49
C ALA A 552 -11.53 -3.18 27.04
N ALA A 553 -11.01 -3.25 25.82
CA ALA A 553 -9.78 -4.00 25.63
C ALA A 553 -8.79 -3.40 26.65
N SER A 554 -8.66 -4.05 27.80
CA SER A 554 -7.69 -3.72 28.85
C SER A 554 -6.29 -4.00 28.33
N THR A 555 -5.87 -3.17 27.38
CA THR A 555 -4.49 -2.81 27.13
C THR A 555 -3.87 -2.50 28.49
N ARG A 556 -2.74 -3.15 28.75
CA ARG A 556 -1.97 -3.05 29.98
C ARG A 556 -1.60 -1.58 30.21
N ARG A 557 -2.44 -0.87 30.95
CA ARG A 557 -2.19 0.48 31.45
C ARG A 557 -1.49 0.31 32.78
N GLY A 558 -0.18 0.26 32.73
CA GLY A 558 0.67 0.25 33.91
C GLY A 558 2.10 0.66 33.53
N PRO A 559 2.87 1.20 34.49
CA PRO A 559 4.29 1.49 34.34
C PRO A 559 5.05 0.25 33.86
N GLY A 560 6.24 0.46 33.30
CA GLY A 560 7.13 -0.65 33.00
C GLY A 560 7.47 -1.39 34.28
N LEU A 561 6.97 -2.63 34.43
CA LEU A 561 7.34 -3.48 35.56
C LEU A 561 8.83 -3.79 35.46
N VAL A 562 9.54 -3.51 36.54
CA VAL A 562 10.99 -3.65 36.65
C VAL A 562 11.34 -4.59 37.80
N PRO A 563 12.59 -5.09 37.88
CA PRO A 563 13.00 -6.04 38.89
C PRO A 563 12.64 -5.62 40.31
N SER A 564 12.49 -6.59 41.20
CA SER A 564 12.19 -6.31 42.61
C SER A 564 13.24 -5.37 43.22
N ALA A 565 12.76 -4.37 43.96
CA ALA A 565 13.64 -3.49 44.71
C ALA A 565 14.26 -4.21 45.91
N SER A 566 13.46 -5.04 46.58
CA SER A 566 13.82 -5.61 47.88
C SER A 566 13.42 -7.08 48.06
N GLU A 567 12.17 -7.44 47.76
CA GLU A 567 11.60 -8.74 48.13
C GLU A 567 11.09 -9.51 46.90
N PRO A 568 11.07 -10.86 46.91
CA PRO A 568 11.69 -11.72 47.90
C PRO A 568 13.23 -11.73 47.82
N ILE A 569 13.79 -11.29 46.69
CA ILE A 569 15.23 -11.13 46.45
C ILE A 569 15.44 -9.87 45.63
N THR A 570 16.37 -8.99 46.00
CA THR A 570 16.70 -7.78 45.23
C THR A 570 17.17 -8.10 43.81
N GLY A 571 16.62 -7.37 42.82
CA GLY A 571 16.98 -7.51 41.41
C GLY A 571 16.39 -8.74 40.72
N TRP A 572 15.44 -9.44 41.34
CA TRP A 572 14.81 -10.61 40.74
C TRP A 572 13.97 -10.25 39.50
N VAL A 573 14.16 -11.03 38.44
CA VAL A 573 13.49 -10.87 37.14
C VAL A 573 13.50 -12.19 36.36
N ASP A 574 12.45 -12.47 35.60
CA ASP A 574 12.27 -13.71 34.84
C ASP A 574 12.13 -13.51 33.31
N ASN A 575 12.15 -12.26 32.84
CA ASN A 575 11.98 -11.92 31.44
C ASN A 575 12.83 -10.71 31.01
N PHE A 576 13.03 -10.56 29.69
CA PHE A 576 13.77 -9.46 29.09
C PHE A 576 12.91 -8.21 28.79
N ASN A 577 11.77 -8.02 29.47
CA ASN A 577 10.94 -6.85 29.20
C ASN A 577 11.47 -5.61 29.94
N GLY A 578 11.12 -4.43 29.41
CA GLY A 578 11.44 -3.15 30.04
C GLY A 578 12.94 -2.87 30.15
N LEU A 579 13.32 -2.26 31.28
CA LEU A 579 14.66 -1.73 31.55
C LEU A 579 15.77 -2.80 31.45
N VAL A 580 15.52 -4.01 31.95
CA VAL A 580 16.52 -5.10 31.98
C VAL A 580 16.88 -5.57 30.57
N GLY A 581 15.88 -5.72 29.69
CA GLY A 581 16.12 -6.08 28.29
C GLY A 581 17.00 -5.07 27.57
N PHE A 582 16.76 -3.78 27.80
CA PHE A 582 17.61 -2.71 27.27
C PHE A 582 19.03 -2.79 27.82
N MET A 583 19.20 -2.96 29.14
CA MET A 583 20.52 -3.01 29.77
C MET A 583 21.34 -4.22 29.30
N VAL A 584 20.72 -5.41 29.23
CA VAL A 584 21.37 -6.61 28.72
C VAL A 584 21.69 -6.47 27.23
N GLY A 585 20.73 -5.98 26.42
CA GLY A 585 20.91 -5.79 24.98
C GLY A 585 22.06 -4.82 24.66
N CYS A 586 22.16 -3.73 25.42
CA CYS A 586 23.23 -2.75 25.26
C CYS A 586 24.58 -3.27 25.76
N GLY A 587 24.62 -3.90 26.93
CA GLY A 587 25.86 -4.42 27.51
C GLY A 587 26.44 -5.61 26.73
N LYS A 588 25.61 -6.44 26.06
CA LYS A 588 26.09 -7.48 25.14
C LYS A 588 26.48 -6.95 23.75
N GLY A 589 26.33 -5.66 23.49
CA GLY A 589 26.63 -5.04 22.19
C GLY A 589 25.59 -5.34 21.10
N LEU A 590 24.44 -5.92 21.45
CA LEU A 590 23.35 -6.21 20.51
C LEU A 590 22.58 -4.93 20.14
N MET A 591 22.47 -3.99 21.08
CA MET A 591 21.83 -2.70 20.93
C MET A 591 22.86 -1.56 20.92
N ARG A 592 23.11 -0.95 19.76
CA ARG A 592 24.10 0.13 19.60
C ARG A 592 23.48 1.50 19.32
N ILE A 593 22.22 1.52 18.90
CA ILE A 593 21.45 2.75 18.71
C ILE A 593 20.04 2.54 19.24
N ILE A 594 19.55 3.49 20.01
CA ILE A 594 18.21 3.48 20.60
C ILE A 594 17.42 4.66 20.04
N TYR A 595 16.23 4.36 19.53
CA TYR A 595 15.27 5.38 19.13
C TYR A 595 14.45 5.82 20.35
N SER A 596 14.85 6.94 20.97
CA SER A 596 14.26 7.43 22.22
C SER A 596 14.58 8.91 22.44
N ASP A 597 13.78 9.58 23.27
CA ASP A 597 14.14 10.87 23.82
C ASP A 597 15.00 10.69 25.09
N PRO A 598 16.27 11.17 25.13
CA PRO A 598 17.14 11.07 26.31
C PRO A 598 16.55 11.72 27.58
N ASN A 599 15.75 12.78 27.42
CA ASN A 599 15.23 13.56 28.54
C ASN A 599 13.90 13.00 29.07
N ASN A 600 13.31 12.01 28.39
CA ASN A 600 12.02 11.46 28.77
C ASN A 600 12.13 10.70 30.08
N ILE A 601 11.17 10.90 30.97
CA ILE A 601 11.10 10.19 32.24
C ILE A 601 10.49 8.80 31.98
N VAL A 602 11.18 7.77 32.44
CA VAL A 602 10.70 6.39 32.36
C VAL A 602 9.96 6.06 33.64
N ASP A 603 8.63 5.96 33.55
CA ASP A 603 7.82 5.47 34.66
C ASP A 603 8.01 3.96 34.83
N SER A 604 8.73 3.60 35.88
CA SER A 604 9.07 2.22 36.19
C SER A 604 8.77 1.92 37.66
N LEU A 605 8.06 0.81 37.88
CA LEU A 605 7.62 0.39 39.20
C LEU A 605 8.17 -1.00 39.50
N PRO A 606 8.93 -1.17 40.60
CA PRO A 606 9.40 -2.49 41.03
C PRO A 606 8.23 -3.47 41.23
N VAL A 607 8.43 -4.71 40.80
CA VAL A 607 7.39 -5.74 40.85
C VAL A 607 6.92 -6.03 42.28
N ASP A 608 7.80 -5.96 43.27
CA ASP A 608 7.48 -6.15 44.68
C ASP A 608 6.60 -5.04 45.24
N ILE A 609 6.87 -3.79 44.86
CA ILE A 609 6.02 -2.64 45.20
C ILE A 609 4.64 -2.77 44.54
N THR A 610 4.62 -3.19 43.27
CA THR A 610 3.36 -3.43 42.54
C THR A 610 2.49 -4.49 43.23
N VAL A 611 3.09 -5.61 43.64
CA VAL A 611 2.39 -6.68 44.36
C VAL A 611 1.85 -6.17 45.71
N LYS A 612 2.65 -5.40 46.46
CA LYS A 612 2.19 -4.77 47.71
C LYS A 612 0.99 -3.85 47.47
N ALA A 613 1.05 -2.97 46.45
CA ALA A 613 -0.06 -2.09 46.10
C ALA A 613 -1.33 -2.85 45.71
N ILE A 614 -1.22 -3.97 44.98
CA ILE A 614 -2.35 -4.85 44.65
C ILE A 614 -2.99 -5.43 45.90
N ILE A 615 -2.17 -5.94 46.84
CA ILE A 615 -2.67 -6.54 48.09
C ILE A 615 -3.37 -5.49 48.95
N ILE A 616 -2.75 -4.32 49.16
CA ILE A 616 -3.29 -3.26 50.03
C ILE A 616 -4.57 -2.67 49.42
N SER A 617 -4.60 -2.39 48.12
CA SER A 617 -5.81 -1.88 47.45
C SER A 617 -6.97 -2.87 47.51
N SER A 618 -6.70 -4.17 47.33
CA SER A 618 -7.70 -5.23 47.44
C SER A 618 -8.23 -5.36 48.87
N TRP A 619 -7.34 -5.33 49.87
CA TRP A 619 -7.70 -5.32 51.28
C TRP A 619 -8.58 -4.11 51.62
N LYS A 620 -8.20 -2.90 51.18
CA LYS A 620 -8.97 -1.68 51.40
C LYS A 620 -10.36 -1.78 50.81
N GLN A 621 -10.47 -2.23 49.56
CA GLN A 621 -11.78 -2.43 48.91
C GLN A 621 -12.64 -3.48 49.62
N ALA A 622 -12.03 -4.54 50.17
CA ALA A 622 -12.75 -5.60 50.87
C ALA A 622 -13.18 -5.21 52.29
N THR A 623 -12.45 -4.32 52.95
CA THR A 623 -12.67 -3.94 54.36
C THR A 623 -13.48 -2.66 54.53
N TYR A 624 -13.41 -1.71 53.59
CA TYR A 624 -14.31 -0.55 53.58
C TYR A 624 -15.72 -0.98 53.14
N LYS A 625 -16.55 -1.35 54.12
CA LYS A 625 -18.01 -1.40 53.95
C LYS A 625 -18.57 -0.02 54.28
N ASP A 626 -18.77 0.81 53.27
CA ASP A 626 -19.55 2.03 53.47
C ASP A 626 -20.98 1.63 53.86
N ALA A 627 -21.48 2.17 54.98
CA ALA A 627 -22.75 1.77 55.58
C ALA A 627 -23.96 2.19 54.72
N ASN A 628 -23.75 3.05 53.72
CA ASN A 628 -24.74 3.50 52.75
C ASN A 628 -24.08 3.79 51.39
N GLN A 629 -23.83 2.81 50.51
CA GLN A 629 -23.96 2.97 49.03
C GLN A 629 -23.39 1.80 48.20
N LYS A 630 -23.83 1.78 46.93
CA LYS A 630 -23.58 0.82 45.84
C LYS A 630 -22.11 0.37 45.75
N LEU A 631 -21.91 -0.89 45.35
CA LEU A 631 -20.63 -1.45 44.91
C LEU A 631 -20.05 -0.60 43.75
N THR A 632 -19.19 0.36 44.06
CA THR A 632 -18.44 1.13 43.07
C THR A 632 -17.06 0.53 42.86
N ALA A 633 -16.62 0.42 41.61
CA ALA A 633 -15.26 0.02 41.30
C ALA A 633 -14.28 1.15 41.67
N SER A 634 -13.27 0.85 42.50
CA SER A 634 -12.17 1.75 42.81
C SER A 634 -11.01 1.52 41.86
N PHE A 635 -10.48 2.61 41.29
CA PHE A 635 -9.32 2.57 40.40
C PHE A 635 -8.07 3.06 41.14
N TYR A 636 -7.00 2.26 41.07
CA TYR A 636 -5.68 2.57 41.63
C TYR A 636 -4.64 2.50 40.51
N ASN A 637 -4.02 3.63 40.20
CA ASN A 637 -2.94 3.70 39.22
C ASN A 637 -1.61 3.52 39.96
N GLY A 638 -0.98 2.34 39.82
CA GLY A 638 0.40 2.16 40.26
C GLY A 638 1.32 2.90 39.30
N SER A 639 2.10 3.87 39.78
CA SER A 639 3.05 4.66 38.99
C SER A 639 4.06 5.30 39.96
N ASN A 640 5.29 5.50 39.52
CA ASN A 640 6.36 6.15 40.28
C ASN A 640 6.43 7.67 40.02
N ASN A 641 5.47 8.19 39.24
CA ASN A 641 5.38 9.62 38.92
C ASN A 641 5.32 10.47 40.20
N GLY A 642 6.19 11.48 40.29
CA GLY A 642 6.27 12.42 41.42
C GLY A 642 7.11 11.97 42.62
N VAL A 643 7.68 10.75 42.62
CA VAL A 643 8.52 10.24 43.72
C VAL A 643 9.99 10.18 43.33
N LYS A 644 10.36 9.47 42.25
CA LYS A 644 11.73 9.42 41.70
C LYS A 644 11.70 9.33 40.17
N ASN A 645 12.00 10.45 39.50
CA ASN A 645 12.03 10.53 38.04
C ASN A 645 13.40 10.09 37.51
N ILE A 646 13.46 8.99 36.76
CA ILE A 646 14.66 8.52 36.08
C ILE A 646 14.49 8.79 34.59
N ASN A 647 15.38 9.60 34.00
CA ASN A 647 15.38 9.81 32.56
C ASN A 647 16.20 8.72 31.83
N VAL A 648 15.93 8.56 30.53
CA VAL A 648 16.61 7.55 29.69
C VAL A 648 18.12 7.80 29.66
N GLU A 649 18.58 9.04 29.62
CA GLU A 649 20.00 9.38 29.62
C GLU A 649 20.74 8.88 30.88
N THR A 650 20.14 9.04 32.06
CA THR A 650 20.70 8.58 33.34
C THR A 650 20.87 7.07 33.32
N ILE A 651 19.83 6.33 32.90
CA ILE A 651 19.89 4.87 32.74
C ILE A 651 21.08 4.45 31.86
N MET A 652 21.27 5.15 30.74
CA MET A 652 22.29 4.80 29.76
C MET A 652 23.70 5.16 30.22
N ASN A 653 23.87 6.28 30.94
CA ASN A 653 25.17 6.68 31.46
C ASN A 653 25.59 5.80 32.64
N THR A 654 24.70 5.55 33.60
CA THR A 654 24.93 4.57 34.69
C THR A 654 25.20 3.17 34.12
N GLY A 655 24.45 2.76 33.08
CA GLY A 655 24.68 1.50 32.39
C GLY A 655 26.08 1.36 31.79
N LYS A 656 26.60 2.41 31.12
CA LYS A 656 27.97 2.42 30.56
C LYS A 656 29.04 2.24 31.63
N GLU A 657 28.90 2.90 32.77
CA GLU A 657 29.82 2.74 33.90
C GLU A 657 29.81 1.29 34.40
N ILE A 658 28.61 0.73 34.59
CA ILE A 658 28.43 -0.65 35.05
C ILE A 658 29.02 -1.65 34.06
N TRP A 659 28.78 -1.52 32.74
CA TRP A 659 29.30 -2.46 31.74
C TRP A 659 30.82 -2.45 31.63
N ASN A 660 31.44 -1.28 31.86
CA ASN A 660 32.90 -1.16 31.84
C ASN A 660 33.54 -1.82 33.07
N GLU A 661 32.91 -1.73 34.24
CA GLU A 661 33.41 -2.31 35.48
C GLU A 661 33.04 -3.80 35.62
N PHE A 662 31.87 -4.19 35.11
CA PHE A 662 31.30 -5.54 35.17
C PHE A 662 30.80 -5.96 33.78
N PRO A 663 31.67 -6.43 32.88
CA PRO A 663 31.25 -6.87 31.54
C PRO A 663 30.38 -8.15 31.60
N PHE A 664 29.53 -8.33 30.59
CA PHE A 664 28.82 -9.58 30.35
C PHE A 664 29.73 -10.65 29.74
N ASP A 665 29.37 -11.91 29.86
CA ASP A 665 30.08 -12.99 29.17
C ASP A 665 29.68 -13.06 27.70
N ASN A 666 30.63 -13.44 26.84
CA ASN A 666 30.44 -13.59 25.40
C ASN A 666 29.84 -12.33 24.72
N VAL A 667 30.39 -11.16 25.04
CA VAL A 667 29.99 -9.89 24.42
C VAL A 667 30.19 -9.96 22.91
N LEU A 668 29.13 -9.66 22.15
CA LEU A 668 29.22 -9.69 20.69
C LEU A 668 30.01 -8.49 20.16
N TRP A 669 29.80 -7.31 20.76
CA TRP A 669 30.40 -6.05 20.32
C TRP A 669 30.65 -5.08 21.48
N TYR A 670 31.57 -4.13 21.32
CA TYR A 670 31.88 -3.13 22.36
C TYR A 670 30.60 -2.40 22.87
N PRO A 671 30.32 -2.44 24.19
CA PRO A 671 29.15 -1.80 24.78
C PRO A 671 29.27 -0.28 24.71
N GLY A 672 28.36 0.36 23.98
CA GLY A 672 28.40 1.80 23.75
C GLY A 672 27.20 2.33 22.97
N PRO A 673 25.97 2.12 23.45
CA PRO A 673 24.76 2.57 22.78
C PRO A 673 24.68 4.10 22.68
N LYS A 674 24.21 4.57 21.53
CA LYS A 674 23.83 5.97 21.30
C LYS A 674 22.30 6.10 21.37
N ILE A 675 21.81 7.29 21.73
CA ILE A 675 20.38 7.60 21.75
C ILE A 675 20.11 8.66 20.67
N THR A 676 18.98 8.55 19.97
CA THR A 676 18.56 9.58 19.01
C THR A 676 17.04 9.71 18.96
N LYS A 677 16.56 10.97 18.89
CA LYS A 677 15.15 11.35 18.68
C LYS A 677 14.73 11.31 17.21
N CYS A 678 15.69 11.23 16.28
CA CYS A 678 15.40 11.30 14.85
C CYS A 678 15.30 9.89 14.26
N TYR A 679 14.11 9.53 13.79
CA TYR A 679 13.87 8.21 13.19
C TYR A 679 14.80 7.90 12.02
N TYR A 680 15.07 8.88 11.14
CA TYR A 680 15.95 8.68 9.99
C TYR A 680 17.40 8.43 10.41
N ASN A 681 17.87 9.15 11.42
CA ASN A 681 19.20 8.95 11.99
C ASN A 681 19.30 7.58 12.68
N TYR A 682 18.28 7.21 13.46
CA TYR A 682 18.14 5.87 14.03
C TYR A 682 18.20 4.79 12.95
N PHE A 683 17.37 4.90 11.92
CA PHE A 683 17.26 3.90 10.86
C PHE A 683 18.60 3.72 10.14
N PHE A 684 19.27 4.82 9.78
CA PHE A 684 20.56 4.79 9.13
C PHE A 684 21.64 4.13 9.99
N GLN A 685 21.76 4.55 11.26
CA GLN A 685 22.73 3.97 12.20
C GLN A 685 22.41 2.52 12.56
N MET A 686 21.13 2.13 12.62
CA MET A 686 20.71 0.75 12.85
C MET A 686 21.11 -0.14 11.68
N VAL A 687 20.92 0.33 10.44
CA VAL A 687 21.38 -0.41 9.26
C VAL A 687 22.89 -0.64 9.31
N ILE A 688 23.66 0.41 9.59
CA ILE A 688 25.14 0.35 9.57
C ILE A 688 25.71 -0.43 10.76
N TYR A 689 25.28 -0.11 11.98
CA TYR A 689 25.91 -0.64 13.20
C TYR A 689 25.29 -1.93 13.71
N GLN A 690 24.12 -2.34 13.21
CA GLN A 690 23.42 -3.54 13.68
C GLN A 690 23.11 -4.52 12.54
N LEU A 691 22.43 -4.07 11.47
CA LEU A 691 21.94 -4.97 10.42
C LEU A 691 23.06 -5.48 9.50
N VAL A 692 23.95 -4.60 9.03
CA VAL A 692 25.07 -4.98 8.15
C VAL A 692 26.01 -5.98 8.84
N PRO A 693 26.49 -5.74 10.08
CA PRO A 693 27.28 -6.72 10.82
C PRO A 693 26.54 -8.05 11.01
N ALA A 694 25.24 -8.01 11.33
CA ALA A 694 24.44 -9.23 11.48
C ALA A 694 24.32 -10.02 10.17
N LEU A 695 24.17 -9.34 9.02
CA LEU A 695 24.15 -9.99 7.70
C LEU A 695 25.50 -10.62 7.35
N LEU A 696 26.61 -9.96 7.69
CA LEU A 696 27.96 -10.49 7.46
C LEU A 696 28.21 -11.74 8.29
N VAL A 697 27.93 -11.69 9.60
CA VAL A 697 28.11 -12.84 10.49
C VAL A 697 27.17 -13.98 10.12
N ASP A 698 25.88 -13.72 9.84
CA ASP A 698 24.97 -14.78 9.37
C ASP A 698 25.40 -15.36 8.00
N GLY A 699 26.06 -14.55 7.16
CA GLY A 699 26.70 -15.01 5.92
C GLY A 699 27.84 -15.97 6.19
N VAL A 700 28.75 -15.63 7.11
CA VAL A 700 29.85 -16.51 7.55
C VAL A 700 29.31 -17.78 8.18
N LEU A 701 28.32 -17.69 9.07
CA LEU A 701 27.66 -18.85 9.70
C LEU A 701 27.11 -19.81 8.64
N LYS A 702 26.43 -19.28 7.61
CA LYS A 702 25.94 -20.11 6.49
C LYS A 702 27.06 -20.79 5.72
N LEU A 703 28.20 -20.11 5.52
CA LEU A 703 29.35 -20.66 4.80
C LEU A 703 30.03 -21.80 5.58
N ILE A 704 30.02 -21.75 6.91
CA ILE A 704 30.56 -22.82 7.78
C ILE A 704 29.52 -23.89 8.14
N GLY A 705 28.33 -23.88 7.50
CA GLY A 705 27.27 -24.87 7.72
C GLY A 705 26.41 -24.63 8.96
N GLU A 706 26.59 -23.49 9.63
CA GLU A 706 25.83 -23.10 10.82
C GLU A 706 24.54 -22.34 10.47
N ARG A 707 23.60 -22.34 11.42
CA ARG A 707 22.30 -21.67 11.22
C ARG A 707 22.42 -20.16 11.46
N PRO A 708 21.92 -19.31 10.53
CA PRO A 708 21.89 -17.86 10.74
C PRO A 708 20.97 -17.51 11.91
N MET A 709 21.42 -16.61 12.80
CA MET A 709 20.70 -16.25 14.02
C MET A 709 20.59 -14.72 14.20
N LEU A 710 21.62 -13.97 13.84
CA LEU A 710 21.76 -12.57 14.23
C LEU A 710 20.79 -11.64 13.49
N THR A 711 20.53 -11.88 12.20
CA THR A 711 19.56 -11.06 11.45
C THR A 711 18.15 -11.20 12.00
N ARG A 712 17.77 -12.41 12.43
CA ARG A 712 16.47 -12.66 13.09
C ARG A 712 16.41 -11.97 14.45
N LEU A 713 17.49 -11.99 15.22
CA LEU A 713 17.58 -11.30 16.51
C LEU A 713 17.50 -9.78 16.33
N GLN A 714 18.23 -9.21 15.37
CA GLN A 714 18.21 -7.77 15.08
C GLN A 714 16.83 -7.29 14.60
N ARG A 715 16.11 -8.11 13.83
CA ARG A 715 14.72 -7.79 13.45
C ARG A 715 13.81 -7.70 14.67
N LYS A 716 13.96 -8.60 15.65
CA LYS A 716 13.21 -8.54 16.92
C LYS A 716 13.55 -7.29 17.72
N ILE A 717 14.85 -6.98 17.86
CA ILE A 717 15.33 -5.77 18.55
C ILE A 717 14.78 -4.51 17.90
N HIS A 718 14.83 -4.40 16.58
CA HIS A 718 14.28 -3.25 15.85
C HIS A 718 12.77 -3.11 16.08
N THR A 719 12.02 -4.21 15.95
CA THR A 719 10.57 -4.21 16.18
C THR A 719 10.24 -3.77 17.60
N ALA A 720 10.96 -4.28 18.60
CA ALA A 720 10.79 -3.89 20.00
C ALA A 720 11.14 -2.42 20.24
N THR A 721 12.25 -1.93 19.67
CA THR A 721 12.70 -0.54 19.79
C THR A 721 11.67 0.43 19.19
N VAL A 722 11.15 0.12 18.00
CA VAL A 722 10.13 0.96 17.34
C VAL A 722 8.79 0.92 18.12
N ALA A 723 8.40 -0.23 18.65
CA ALA A 723 7.20 -0.34 19.50
C ALA A 723 7.34 0.49 20.78
N LEU A 724 8.53 0.47 21.40
CA LEU A 724 8.81 1.23 22.63
C LEU A 724 9.00 2.72 22.37
N ALA A 725 9.35 3.13 21.15
CA ALA A 725 9.57 4.52 20.80
C ALA A 725 8.37 5.43 21.11
N TYR A 726 7.14 4.92 20.98
CA TYR A 726 5.94 5.67 21.36
C TYR A 726 5.94 6.03 22.85
N PHE A 727 6.41 5.13 23.71
CA PHE A 727 6.48 5.36 25.16
C PHE A 727 7.69 6.19 25.57
N THR A 728 8.78 6.11 24.82
CA THR A 728 10.04 6.78 25.17
C THR A 728 10.28 8.13 24.49
N HIS A 729 9.38 8.56 23.59
CA HIS A 729 9.39 9.92 22.99
C HIS A 729 8.31 10.84 23.57
N ASN A 730 7.33 10.29 24.27
CA ASN A 730 6.27 11.07 24.88
C ASN A 730 6.46 11.08 26.39
N ASN A 731 6.36 12.25 27.01
CA ASN A 731 6.28 12.36 28.46
C ASN A 731 4.88 11.92 28.89
N TRP A 732 4.82 11.03 29.87
CA TRP A 732 3.57 10.55 30.45
C TRP A 732 3.48 11.05 31.89
N THR A 733 2.32 11.61 32.23
CA THR A 733 2.02 12.00 33.60
C THR A 733 0.85 11.14 34.06
N PHE A 734 1.10 10.25 35.01
CA PHE A 734 0.07 9.40 35.60
C PHE A 734 -0.33 9.96 36.97
N VAL A 735 -1.62 10.20 37.16
CA VAL A 735 -2.17 10.57 38.48
C VAL A 735 -2.22 9.31 39.34
N ASN A 736 -1.47 9.28 40.44
CA ASN A 736 -1.27 8.10 41.29
C ASN A 736 -1.66 8.34 42.76
N ASP A 737 -2.30 9.47 43.10
CA ASP A 737 -2.61 9.88 44.47
C ASP A 737 -3.24 8.76 45.31
N LYS A 738 -4.26 8.08 44.77
CA LYS A 738 -4.94 6.97 45.46
C LYS A 738 -4.02 5.80 45.78
N CYS A 739 -3.06 5.49 44.91
CA CYS A 739 -2.09 4.42 45.13
C CYS A 739 -1.00 4.87 46.11
N PHE A 740 -0.52 6.11 45.98
CA PHE A 740 0.46 6.69 46.88
C PHE A 740 -0.08 6.79 48.32
N HIS A 741 -1.35 7.13 48.48
CA HIS A 741 -2.00 7.22 49.79
C HIS A 741 -2.14 5.89 50.53
N LEU A 742 -2.10 4.74 49.82
CA LEU A 742 -2.22 3.42 50.45
C LEU A 742 -1.16 3.20 51.55
N LYS A 743 0.02 3.80 51.42
CA LYS A 743 1.11 3.65 52.39
C LYS A 743 0.82 4.28 53.76
N TYR A 744 -0.01 5.33 53.78
CA TYR A 744 -0.38 6.04 55.00
C TYR A 744 -1.61 5.45 55.69
N GLU A 745 -2.30 4.52 55.03
CA GLU A 745 -3.51 3.87 55.53
C GLU A 745 -3.25 2.48 56.13
N LEU A 746 -1.98 2.04 56.13
CA LEU A 746 -1.58 0.78 56.74
C LEU A 746 -1.74 0.85 58.27
N LEU A 747 -2.22 -0.25 58.87
CA LEU A 747 -2.21 -0.40 60.32
C LEU A 747 -0.76 -0.50 60.82
N PRO A 748 -0.44 -0.05 62.04
CA PRO A 748 0.93 -0.10 62.57
C PRO A 748 1.58 -1.49 62.51
N ALA A 749 0.78 -2.56 62.65
CA ALA A 749 1.26 -3.95 62.56
C ALA A 749 1.64 -4.39 61.14
N ASP A 750 1.13 -3.72 60.10
CA ASP A 750 1.29 -4.09 58.70
C ASP A 750 2.38 -3.27 57.98
N VAL A 751 2.84 -2.16 58.59
CA VAL A 751 3.84 -1.25 58.02
C VAL A 751 5.14 -1.98 57.67
N ASP A 752 5.63 -2.86 58.55
CA ASP A 752 6.90 -3.56 58.31
C ASP A 752 6.83 -4.53 57.11
N SER A 753 5.65 -5.12 56.86
CA SER A 753 5.45 -6.09 55.78
C SER A 753 5.07 -5.45 54.45
N PHE A 754 4.32 -4.33 54.49
CA PHE A 754 3.68 -3.75 53.31
C PHE A 754 4.13 -2.31 52.98
N SER A 755 5.09 -1.74 53.73
CA SER A 755 5.64 -0.42 53.41
C SER A 755 6.32 -0.38 52.03
N PHE A 756 6.13 0.74 51.33
CA PHE A 756 6.88 1.10 50.13
C PHE A 756 8.19 1.77 50.59
N LYS A 757 9.27 1.00 50.79
CA LYS A 757 10.62 1.52 51.15
C LYS A 757 11.33 2.23 49.98
N GLU A 758 10.57 2.95 49.15
CA GLU A 758 11.03 3.51 47.88
C GLU A 758 11.90 4.76 48.08
N GLU A 759 11.72 5.48 49.20
CA GLU A 759 12.41 6.73 49.51
C GLU A 759 13.92 6.54 49.79
N ASP A 760 14.34 5.42 50.36
CA ASP A 760 15.74 5.16 50.75
C ASP A 760 16.63 4.53 49.66
N THR A 761 16.05 4.04 48.56
CA THR A 761 16.85 3.34 47.53
C THR A 761 17.48 4.35 46.54
N ARG A 762 18.81 4.45 46.50
CA ARG A 762 19.52 5.25 45.47
C ARG A 762 19.24 4.68 44.07
N ILE A 763 18.94 5.56 43.10
CA ILE A 763 18.65 5.18 41.71
C ILE A 763 19.80 4.36 41.11
N ASP A 764 21.04 4.78 41.33
CA ASP A 764 22.23 4.08 40.83
C ASP A 764 22.32 2.64 41.36
N SER A 765 22.06 2.46 42.65
CA SER A 765 22.04 1.15 43.31
C SER A 765 20.92 0.27 42.77
N TYR A 766 19.75 0.85 42.47
CA TYR A 766 18.64 0.12 41.86
C TYR A 766 18.94 -0.32 40.42
N ILE A 767 19.49 0.58 39.59
CA ILE A 767 19.92 0.26 38.21
C ILE A 767 20.97 -0.85 38.23
N PHE A 768 21.94 -0.77 39.16
CA PHE A 768 22.94 -1.80 39.36
C PHE A 768 22.31 -3.16 39.73
N ASN A 769 21.37 -3.18 40.67
CA ASN A 769 20.67 -4.40 41.05
C ASN A 769 19.86 -4.99 39.88
N CYS A 770 19.26 -4.15 39.04
CA CYS A 770 18.59 -4.60 37.82
C CYS A 770 19.57 -5.24 36.81
N PHE A 771 20.77 -4.67 36.68
CA PHE A 771 21.83 -5.24 35.84
C PHE A 771 22.30 -6.61 36.36
N VAL A 772 22.65 -6.69 37.65
CA VAL A 772 23.08 -7.95 38.29
C VAL A 772 21.97 -9.00 38.18
N GLY A 773 20.73 -8.60 38.40
CA GLY A 773 19.55 -9.42 38.20
C GLY A 773 19.44 -10.02 36.80
N GLY A 774 19.61 -9.19 35.76
CA GLY A 774 19.64 -9.65 34.38
C GLY A 774 20.76 -10.64 34.09
N LYS A 775 21.97 -10.37 34.60
CA LYS A 775 23.14 -11.26 34.46
C LYS A 775 22.91 -12.62 35.13
N LYS A 776 22.40 -12.61 36.35
CA LYS A 776 22.20 -13.81 37.17
C LYS A 776 20.97 -14.63 36.75
N TYR A 777 19.80 -14.00 36.65
CA TYR A 777 18.54 -14.72 36.52
C TYR A 777 18.12 -14.96 35.06
N LEU A 778 18.54 -14.12 34.11
CA LEU A 778 18.18 -14.29 32.70
C LEU A 778 19.30 -14.92 31.87
N LEU A 779 20.55 -14.62 32.20
CA LEU A 779 21.71 -15.10 31.45
C LEU A 779 22.47 -16.23 32.15
N THR A 780 22.17 -16.50 33.43
CA THR A 780 22.83 -17.55 34.23
C THR A 780 24.36 -17.41 34.28
N GLU A 781 24.87 -16.19 34.18
CA GLU A 781 26.31 -15.86 34.26
C GLU A 781 26.73 -15.72 35.74
N SER A 782 27.99 -16.03 36.06
CA SER A 782 28.48 -16.01 37.45
C SER A 782 28.67 -14.60 38.01
N ASP A 783 28.32 -14.43 39.30
CA ASP A 783 28.47 -13.19 40.06
C ASP A 783 29.93 -13.01 40.56
N ASP A 784 30.83 -12.37 39.81
CA ASP A 784 32.11 -11.85 40.35
C ASP A 784 31.93 -10.51 41.13
N VAL A 785 30.69 -10.23 41.57
CA VAL A 785 30.20 -8.89 41.95
C VAL A 785 30.39 -8.54 43.44
N ASP A 786 30.93 -9.46 44.25
CA ASP A 786 31.05 -9.30 45.71
C ASP A 786 31.98 -8.15 46.17
N LYS A 787 32.73 -7.50 45.27
CA LYS A 787 33.63 -6.37 45.62
C LYS A 787 32.93 -5.03 45.89
N ARG A 788 31.70 -4.79 45.39
CA ARG A 788 30.99 -3.49 45.57
C ARG A 788 29.79 -3.55 46.51
N ARG A 789 29.25 -4.73 46.80
CA ARG A 789 28.10 -4.88 47.72
C ARG A 789 28.41 -4.50 49.17
N ASN A 790 29.69 -4.45 49.54
CA ASN A 790 30.15 -4.12 50.90
C ASN A 790 30.54 -2.63 51.08
N THR A 791 30.37 -1.78 50.06
CA THR A 791 30.79 -0.36 50.08
C THR A 791 29.70 0.66 49.69
N CYS A 792 28.44 0.25 49.48
CA CYS A 792 27.31 1.14 49.17
C CYS A 792 26.18 1.02 50.18
#